data_AF-A0A3P6V8Z4-F1
#
_entry.id   AF-A0A3P6V8Z4-F1
#
_cell.length_a   1.000
_cell.length_b   1.000
_cell.length_c   1.000
_cell.angle_alpha   90.00
_cell.angle_beta   90.00
_cell.angle_gamma   90.00
#
_symmetry.space_group_name_H-M   'P 1'
#
loop_
_entity.id
_entity.type
_entity.pdbx_description
1 polymer ?
#
loop_
_entity_poly.entity_id
_entity_poly.type
_entity_poly.pdbx_seq_one_letter_code
_entity_poly.pdbx_strand_id
1 'polypeptide(L)'
;MERETLLSRLANAVETQKREAIERIEANNAPIGQYLTEIAAKLIWIRREINKVVENIKIVCEELLSDLTSYKTIEAKIQDAINEMHSLESDSFSVWCQEMMMTVSSATNTVALETSGKLMSIEQKGGNLIVNYSDRLVRLLREVRQLIGLGFVVPRKIIECANTGEQFYKYAIVLKQVAHFYNSVDQQMLPCQQAMMLDEALAFEKLILSREKGEATANVVSWNNPKQLQQFIEKLQAAAERLTLRNRRLRRAHSEICEKIKELMNLDLLKEINKWKDIMGEIRIKIAEQERNVGNRSNMIPWLSHWDRQLYKTLQLQYQWGFESLHTQIPLIQVRLIFKDQQLELQPPVEEIRAKYYRELRKFISIPQKFRGVQETEQANELFAKMIEHNANRFWNVYEKAEQLFEKVINVGSEFENWVVLDQVDLETLITKHFKQAADWENQIKLLKGKGRDAEKLPSKVKLECIVVSTSAVKIAIDDMLQRLFDTLIWTLRYSINNEIHDINRFLNQAIEILSSRPLSVDEIAKANQKHIEFGKSNKDIKRAIGQIEEKNVLLRSVGGSGAEQLPGMLELWKKFELMLDSHQLMIKEQVETLKSNVGARLKSLNDEIEKLFVRWNQFKPKNDLSDDDRNTVIQAIQFIKEKRDEFDDLQRKRDALLIECEQFDVEKSQMPLFDEMACDLKSYESNWLLYEQFNVGLQEMADEEWILSKTYRFDEYLHEWDDKLKSFPATHVTVRLRKEIDQFKEMSAGLKYCRGEILSNDHWLMLFRILGMPKGTTLEHLRFGDFLNVHKMIGENLEALKNLNERAQGEVTIREAIQELELWAEEAEFVLTGYKHSNGTVVKIIKDWKNALNS
;
A
#
# COMPACT_ATOMS: atom_id res chain seq x y z
N MET A 1 -51.60 124.92 -24.57
CA MET A 1 -51.86 123.78 -23.65
C MET A 1 -51.06 122.52 -24.00
N GLU A 2 -51.42 121.70 -25.00
CA GLU A 2 -50.65 120.45 -25.30
C GLU A 2 -49.22 120.74 -25.80
N ARG A 3 -49.02 121.77 -26.63
CA ARG A 3 -47.68 122.19 -27.09
C ARG A 3 -46.83 122.81 -25.99
N GLU A 4 -47.44 123.55 -25.06
CA GLU A 4 -46.72 124.13 -23.91
C GLU A 4 -46.36 123.07 -22.87
N THR A 5 -47.20 122.05 -22.67
CA THR A 5 -46.87 120.92 -21.80
C THR A 5 -45.76 120.07 -22.41
N LEU A 6 -45.74 119.86 -23.73
CA LEU A 6 -44.63 119.23 -24.44
C LEU A 6 -43.33 120.04 -24.31
N LEU A 7 -43.39 121.36 -24.47
CA LEU A 7 -42.25 122.28 -24.30
C LEU A 7 -41.69 122.23 -22.86
N SER A 8 -42.56 122.15 -21.84
CA SER A 8 -42.13 121.98 -20.44
C SER A 8 -41.51 120.61 -20.15
N ARG A 9 -42.02 119.53 -20.78
CA ARG A 9 -41.44 118.19 -20.67
C ARG A 9 -40.09 118.10 -21.35
N LEU A 10 -39.93 118.74 -22.51
CA LEU A 10 -38.65 118.82 -23.22
C LEU A 10 -37.62 119.64 -22.44
N ALA A 11 -38.01 120.77 -21.84
CA ALA A 11 -37.12 121.54 -20.97
C ALA A 11 -36.62 120.72 -19.77
N ASN A 12 -37.51 119.96 -19.12
CA ASN A 12 -37.12 119.05 -18.04
C ASN A 12 -36.23 117.91 -18.55
N ALA A 13 -36.51 117.38 -19.74
CA ALA A 13 -35.68 116.34 -20.37
C ALA A 13 -34.25 116.82 -20.70
N VAL A 14 -34.09 118.09 -21.10
CA VAL A 14 -32.77 118.72 -21.30
C VAL A 14 -32.02 118.84 -19.98
N GLU A 15 -32.70 119.31 -18.91
CA GLU A 15 -32.06 119.45 -17.60
C GLU A 15 -31.70 118.08 -16.98
N THR A 16 -32.54 117.05 -17.13
CA THR A 16 -32.17 115.69 -16.70
C THR A 16 -31.06 115.09 -17.54
N GLN A 17 -31.09 115.24 -18.88
CA GLN A 17 -29.99 114.78 -19.74
C GLN A 17 -28.67 115.48 -19.41
N LYS A 18 -28.70 116.79 -19.18
CA LYS A 18 -27.55 117.59 -18.73
C LYS A 18 -27.02 117.08 -17.39
N ARG A 19 -27.89 116.85 -16.40
CA ARG A 19 -27.48 116.36 -15.07
C ARG A 19 -26.90 114.95 -15.15
N GLU A 20 -27.55 114.04 -15.88
CA GLU A 20 -27.02 112.69 -16.12
C GLU A 20 -25.70 112.70 -16.89
N ALA A 21 -25.51 113.64 -17.80
CA ALA A 21 -24.26 113.84 -18.53
C ALA A 21 -23.11 114.19 -17.58
N ILE A 22 -23.32 115.22 -16.76
CA ILE A 22 -22.32 115.71 -15.80
C ILE A 22 -22.00 114.64 -14.75
N GLU A 23 -23.02 114.06 -14.11
CA GLU A 23 -22.83 113.07 -13.05
C GLU A 23 -22.08 111.81 -13.56
N ARG A 24 -22.34 111.35 -14.80
CA ARG A 24 -21.65 110.18 -15.36
C ARG A 24 -20.21 110.45 -15.78
N ILE A 25 -19.90 111.67 -16.22
CA ILE A 25 -18.53 112.08 -16.57
C ILE A 25 -17.69 112.23 -15.30
N GLU A 26 -18.24 112.87 -14.27
CA GLU A 26 -17.60 113.01 -12.95
C GLU A 26 -17.39 111.64 -12.28
N ALA A 27 -18.35 110.71 -12.43
CA ALA A 27 -18.23 109.35 -11.93
C ALA A 27 -17.32 108.43 -12.78
N ASN A 28 -16.67 108.93 -13.84
CA ASN A 28 -15.82 108.15 -14.77
C ASN A 28 -16.52 106.92 -15.42
N ASN A 29 -17.85 106.92 -15.52
CA ASN A 29 -18.65 105.79 -16.00
C ASN A 29 -19.02 105.90 -17.49
N ALA A 30 -18.14 106.47 -18.32
CA ALA A 30 -18.33 106.48 -19.76
C ALA A 30 -18.07 105.07 -20.34
N PRO A 31 -18.92 104.54 -21.24
CA PRO A 31 -18.71 103.21 -21.81
C PRO A 31 -17.44 103.19 -22.66
N ILE A 32 -16.39 102.52 -22.16
CA ILE A 32 -15.13 102.34 -22.86
C ILE A 32 -15.34 101.24 -23.92
N GLY A 33 -15.40 101.62 -25.19
CA GLY A 33 -15.35 100.65 -26.29
C GLY A 33 -14.03 99.88 -26.28
N GLN A 34 -14.03 98.62 -26.73
CA GLN A 34 -12.87 97.70 -26.68
C GLN A 34 -11.56 98.25 -27.29
N TYR A 35 -11.66 99.28 -28.13
CA TYR A 35 -10.53 99.93 -28.81
C TYR A 35 -10.35 101.41 -28.47
N LEU A 36 -11.21 102.00 -27.62
CA LEU A 36 -11.14 103.42 -27.23
C LEU A 36 -10.35 103.60 -25.94
N THR A 37 -9.54 104.65 -25.87
CA THR A 37 -8.90 105.08 -24.63
C THR A 37 -9.94 105.76 -23.74
N GLU A 38 -9.72 105.74 -22.41
CA GLU A 38 -10.65 106.36 -21.45
C GLU A 38 -10.97 107.82 -21.80
N ILE A 39 -9.98 108.59 -22.27
CA ILE A 39 -10.22 109.97 -22.68
C ILE A 39 -11.00 110.08 -23.99
N ALA A 40 -10.67 109.29 -25.00
CA ALA A 40 -11.40 109.30 -26.26
C ALA A 40 -12.85 108.85 -26.07
N ALA A 41 -13.09 107.87 -25.20
CA ALA A 41 -14.44 107.42 -24.85
C ALA A 41 -15.24 108.52 -24.16
N LYS A 42 -14.64 109.25 -23.20
CA LYS A 42 -15.27 110.40 -22.54
C LYS A 42 -15.62 111.51 -23.54
N LEU A 43 -14.69 111.90 -24.41
CA LEU A 43 -14.91 112.98 -25.38
C LEU A 43 -15.96 112.61 -26.44
N ILE A 44 -15.92 111.38 -26.97
CA ILE A 44 -16.93 110.89 -27.92
C ILE A 44 -18.32 110.84 -27.25
N TRP A 45 -18.38 110.45 -25.98
CA TRP A 45 -19.63 110.41 -25.24
C TRP A 45 -20.22 111.81 -25.03
N ILE A 46 -19.39 112.79 -24.61
CA ILE A 46 -19.80 114.19 -24.51
C ILE A 46 -20.33 114.69 -25.86
N ARG A 47 -19.59 114.44 -26.95
CA ARG A 47 -20.00 114.85 -28.30
C ARG A 47 -21.29 114.19 -28.76
N ARG A 48 -21.53 112.93 -28.38
CA ARG A 48 -22.80 112.21 -28.63
C ARG A 48 -23.96 112.87 -27.89
N GLU A 49 -23.79 113.20 -26.61
CA GLU A 49 -24.85 113.85 -25.83
C GLU A 49 -25.12 115.28 -26.33
N ILE A 50 -24.09 116.03 -26.72
CA ILE A 50 -24.25 117.33 -27.40
C ILE A 50 -25.07 117.15 -28.68
N ASN A 51 -24.68 116.22 -29.56
CA ASN A 51 -25.41 115.98 -30.81
C ASN A 51 -26.85 115.54 -30.55
N LYS A 52 -27.13 114.72 -29.53
CA LYS A 52 -28.49 114.34 -29.16
C LYS A 52 -29.33 115.53 -28.70
N VAL A 53 -28.78 116.42 -27.87
CA VAL A 53 -29.50 117.62 -27.39
C VAL A 53 -29.73 118.59 -28.55
N VAL A 54 -28.75 118.75 -29.43
CA VAL A 54 -28.86 119.58 -30.63
C VAL A 54 -29.89 119.01 -31.60
N GLU A 55 -29.75 117.75 -32.04
CA GLU A 55 -30.62 117.15 -33.07
C GLU A 55 -32.03 116.86 -32.54
N ASN A 56 -32.17 116.25 -31.36
CA ASN A 56 -33.49 115.80 -30.88
C ASN A 56 -34.29 116.90 -30.20
N ILE A 57 -33.63 117.87 -29.57
CA ILE A 57 -34.31 118.85 -28.73
C ILE A 57 -34.23 120.22 -29.40
N LYS A 58 -33.05 120.73 -29.76
CA LYS A 58 -32.94 122.07 -30.34
C LYS A 58 -33.65 122.18 -31.70
N ILE A 59 -33.34 121.33 -32.67
CA ILE A 59 -33.97 121.38 -34.01
C ILE A 59 -35.48 121.13 -33.94
N VAL A 60 -35.90 120.11 -33.20
CA VAL A 60 -37.34 119.78 -33.03
C VAL A 60 -38.10 120.91 -32.33
N CYS A 61 -37.48 121.56 -31.34
CA CYS A 61 -38.06 122.72 -30.68
C CYS A 61 -38.12 123.92 -31.64
N GLU A 62 -37.05 124.20 -32.40
CA GLU A 62 -36.99 125.27 -33.41
C GLU A 62 -38.07 125.11 -34.50
N GLU A 63 -38.30 123.90 -35.01
CA GLU A 63 -39.28 123.68 -36.09
C GLU A 63 -40.74 123.62 -35.62
N LEU A 64 -41.02 123.12 -34.41
CA LEU A 64 -42.39 122.85 -33.95
C LEU A 64 -42.95 123.87 -32.95
N LEU A 65 -42.08 124.62 -32.26
CA LEU A 65 -42.43 125.36 -31.05
C LEU A 65 -41.93 126.82 -31.04
N SER A 66 -41.31 127.31 -32.13
CA SER A 66 -40.78 128.68 -32.28
C SER A 66 -41.80 129.79 -32.02
N ASP A 67 -43.07 129.49 -32.20
CA ASP A 67 -44.18 130.46 -32.19
C ASP A 67 -44.64 130.80 -30.76
N LEU A 68 -44.19 130.04 -29.76
CA LEU A 68 -44.58 130.19 -28.36
C LEU A 68 -43.71 131.23 -27.63
N THR A 69 -44.31 132.10 -26.82
CA THR A 69 -43.58 133.12 -26.04
C THR A 69 -42.62 132.51 -25.01
N SER A 70 -42.97 131.35 -24.48
CA SER A 70 -42.17 130.56 -23.53
C SER A 70 -40.93 129.90 -24.16
N TYR A 71 -40.89 129.83 -25.50
CA TYR A 71 -39.83 129.16 -26.26
C TYR A 71 -38.45 129.80 -26.03
N LYS A 72 -38.35 131.13 -26.10
CA LYS A 72 -37.07 131.86 -25.97
C LYS A 72 -36.35 131.59 -24.65
N THR A 73 -37.10 131.35 -23.57
CA THR A 73 -36.52 131.02 -22.25
C THR A 73 -35.93 129.61 -22.25
N ILE A 74 -36.55 128.68 -22.99
CA ILE A 74 -36.11 127.29 -23.09
C ILE A 74 -35.01 127.13 -24.12
N GLU A 75 -35.04 127.89 -25.21
CA GLU A 75 -33.94 128.02 -26.16
C GLU A 75 -32.65 128.49 -25.46
N ALA A 76 -32.75 129.50 -24.58
CA ALA A 76 -31.63 129.92 -23.73
C ALA A 76 -31.13 128.78 -22.84
N LYS A 77 -32.03 128.03 -22.18
CA LYS A 77 -31.64 126.86 -21.36
C LYS A 77 -30.99 125.74 -22.17
N ILE A 78 -31.47 125.46 -23.39
CA ILE A 78 -30.89 124.47 -24.30
C ILE A 78 -29.51 124.93 -24.74
N GLN A 79 -29.35 126.22 -25.08
CA GLN A 79 -28.07 126.78 -25.47
C GLN A 79 -27.07 126.80 -24.31
N ASP A 80 -27.52 127.10 -23.08
CA ASP A 80 -26.70 127.02 -21.86
C ASP A 80 -26.25 125.57 -21.60
N ALA A 81 -27.14 124.59 -21.77
CA ALA A 81 -26.78 123.17 -21.64
C ALA A 81 -25.75 122.73 -22.68
N ILE A 82 -25.87 123.20 -23.93
CA ILE A 82 -24.89 122.92 -25.00
C ILE A 82 -23.54 123.59 -24.70
N ASN A 83 -23.55 124.86 -24.27
CA ASN A 83 -22.34 125.60 -23.94
C ASN A 83 -21.59 124.97 -22.76
N GLU A 84 -22.30 124.54 -21.72
CA GLU A 84 -21.71 123.83 -20.59
C GLU A 84 -21.14 122.47 -21.00
N MET A 85 -21.82 121.71 -21.88
CA MET A 85 -21.26 120.45 -22.40
C MET A 85 -20.01 120.65 -23.26
N HIS A 86 -19.94 121.72 -24.06
CA HIS A 86 -18.71 122.10 -24.78
C HIS A 86 -17.61 122.56 -23.82
N SER A 87 -17.95 123.25 -22.72
CA SER A 87 -16.97 123.57 -21.67
C SER A 87 -16.41 122.29 -21.08
N LEU A 88 -17.24 121.31 -20.73
CA LEU A 88 -16.82 120.02 -20.19
C LEU A 88 -15.94 119.23 -21.16
N GLU A 89 -16.21 119.29 -22.48
CA GLU A 89 -15.35 118.72 -23.52
C GLU A 89 -13.96 119.36 -23.53
N SER A 90 -13.91 120.70 -23.49
CA SER A 90 -12.67 121.48 -23.48
C SER A 90 -11.89 121.28 -22.18
N ASP A 91 -12.56 121.27 -21.03
CA ASP A 91 -11.97 121.10 -19.70
C ASP A 91 -11.38 119.70 -19.55
N SER A 92 -12.11 118.66 -19.99
CA SER A 92 -11.63 117.27 -19.98
C SER A 92 -10.37 117.09 -20.83
N PHE A 93 -10.32 117.73 -22.01
CA PHE A 93 -9.14 117.71 -22.88
C PHE A 93 -7.96 118.51 -22.29
N SER A 94 -8.25 119.66 -21.67
CA SER A 94 -7.26 120.53 -21.04
C SER A 94 -6.58 119.85 -19.84
N VAL A 95 -7.38 119.22 -18.97
CA VAL A 95 -6.89 118.45 -17.81
C VAL A 95 -5.92 117.35 -18.28
N TRP A 96 -6.29 116.59 -19.31
CA TRP A 96 -5.37 115.58 -19.86
C TRP A 96 -4.12 116.17 -20.49
N CYS A 97 -4.22 117.30 -21.21
CA CYS A 97 -3.04 117.97 -21.75
C CYS A 97 -2.07 118.38 -20.63
N GLN A 98 -2.57 118.90 -19.51
CA GLN A 98 -1.76 119.28 -18.35
C GLN A 98 -1.11 118.06 -17.69
N GLU A 99 -1.90 117.01 -17.41
CA GLU A 99 -1.41 115.75 -16.85
C GLU A 99 -0.33 115.13 -17.74
N MET A 100 -0.55 115.10 -19.06
CA MET A 100 0.39 114.51 -20.00
C MET A 100 1.65 115.34 -20.16
N MET A 101 1.54 116.67 -20.19
CA MET A 101 2.70 117.56 -20.22
C MET A 101 3.55 117.43 -18.96
N MET A 102 2.93 117.30 -17.78
CA MET A 102 3.63 117.02 -16.52
C MET A 102 4.34 115.65 -16.58
N THR A 103 3.66 114.64 -17.13
CA THR A 103 4.22 113.28 -17.24
C THR A 103 5.39 113.20 -18.23
N VAL A 104 5.32 113.94 -19.35
CA VAL A 104 6.38 113.99 -20.38
C VAL A 104 7.57 114.85 -19.94
N SER A 105 7.35 115.87 -19.09
CA SER A 105 8.40 116.78 -18.62
C SER A 105 9.14 116.31 -17.37
N SER A 106 8.54 115.42 -16.56
CA SER A 106 9.25 114.85 -15.41
C SER A 106 10.28 113.82 -15.87
N ALA A 107 11.57 114.11 -15.65
CA ALA A 107 12.68 113.20 -15.99
C ALA A 107 12.67 111.86 -15.21
N THR A 108 11.85 111.76 -14.17
CA THR A 108 11.72 110.56 -13.32
C THR A 108 10.63 109.59 -13.78
N ASN A 109 9.70 110.01 -14.65
CA ASN A 109 8.67 109.12 -15.19
C ASN A 109 9.05 108.64 -16.59
N THR A 110 9.07 107.31 -16.74
CA THR A 110 9.51 106.52 -17.91
C THR A 110 8.67 106.69 -19.19
N VAL A 111 7.92 107.78 -19.35
CA VAL A 111 7.14 108.06 -20.57
C VAL A 111 8.03 108.70 -21.64
N ALA A 112 8.99 109.53 -21.25
CA ALA A 112 10.05 109.95 -22.16
C ALA A 112 11.01 108.77 -22.37
N LEU A 113 11.12 108.27 -23.60
CA LEU A 113 12.11 107.27 -23.97
C LEU A 113 13.52 107.85 -23.75
N GLU A 114 14.26 107.33 -22.78
CA GLU A 114 15.69 107.59 -22.66
C GLU A 114 16.40 106.88 -23.80
N THR A 115 16.65 107.59 -24.90
CA THR A 115 17.17 106.97 -26.13
C THR A 115 18.61 106.45 -25.99
N SER A 116 19.33 106.86 -24.94
CA SER A 116 20.69 106.43 -24.56
C SER A 116 20.73 105.41 -23.40
N GLY A 117 19.58 105.03 -22.83
CA GLY A 117 19.48 104.13 -21.68
C GLY A 117 19.64 102.64 -22.02
N LYS A 118 19.73 101.79 -20.99
CA LYS A 118 19.70 100.32 -21.15
C LYS A 118 18.36 99.90 -21.77
N LEU A 119 18.36 98.92 -22.68
CA LEU A 119 17.12 98.40 -23.30
C LEU A 119 16.34 97.48 -22.36
N MET A 120 17.05 96.65 -21.59
CA MET A 120 16.47 95.67 -20.67
C MET A 120 17.24 95.69 -19.35
N SER A 121 16.52 95.48 -18.25
CA SER A 121 17.09 95.36 -16.92
C SER A 121 16.46 94.18 -16.18
N ILE A 122 17.25 93.51 -15.36
CA ILE A 122 16.78 92.43 -14.48
C ILE A 122 16.46 93.07 -13.13
N GLU A 123 15.24 92.85 -12.65
CA GLU A 123 14.78 93.34 -11.35
C GLU A 123 15.50 92.64 -10.20
N GLN A 124 16.15 93.40 -9.31
CA GLN A 124 17.00 92.86 -8.23
C GLN A 124 16.25 91.99 -7.19
N LYS A 125 14.93 92.13 -7.08
CA LYS A 125 14.11 91.40 -6.10
C LYS A 125 13.40 90.17 -6.66
N GLY A 126 13.19 90.10 -7.97
CA GLY A 126 12.36 89.08 -8.61
C GLY A 126 12.99 88.37 -9.80
N GLY A 127 14.18 88.80 -10.25
CA GLY A 127 14.83 88.20 -11.43
C GLY A 127 14.10 88.45 -12.75
N ASN A 128 13.01 89.21 -12.75
CA ASN A 128 12.21 89.47 -13.94
C ASN A 128 12.94 90.38 -14.91
N LEU A 129 12.91 90.02 -16.20
CA LEU A 129 13.39 90.86 -17.27
C LEU A 129 12.34 91.95 -17.57
N ILE A 130 12.71 93.20 -17.37
CA ILE A 130 11.89 94.38 -17.66
C ILE A 130 12.49 95.11 -18.86
N VAL A 131 11.64 95.35 -19.86
CA VAL A 131 11.99 96.16 -21.03
C VAL A 131 11.75 97.62 -20.68
N ASN A 132 12.74 98.48 -20.93
CA ASN A 132 12.66 99.92 -20.67
C ASN A 132 11.85 100.62 -21.78
N TYR A 133 10.57 100.25 -21.88
CA TYR A 133 9.54 100.83 -22.74
C TYR A 133 8.21 100.83 -21.99
N SER A 134 7.79 101.98 -21.48
CA SER A 134 6.64 102.06 -20.58
C SER A 134 5.31 101.69 -21.26
N ASP A 135 4.43 100.99 -20.55
CA ASP A 135 3.08 100.70 -21.02
C ASP A 135 2.23 101.98 -21.15
N ARG A 136 2.54 103.01 -20.35
CA ARG A 136 1.94 104.34 -20.47
C ARG A 136 2.28 105.01 -21.81
N LEU A 137 3.49 104.81 -22.35
CA LEU A 137 3.85 105.28 -23.69
C LEU A 137 3.01 104.59 -24.78
N VAL A 138 2.75 103.27 -24.67
CA VAL A 138 1.84 102.57 -25.61
C VAL A 138 0.43 103.16 -25.56
N ARG A 139 -0.06 103.45 -24.35
CA ARG A 139 -1.37 104.09 -24.15
C ARG A 139 -1.38 105.51 -24.72
N LEU A 140 -0.29 106.27 -24.54
CA LEU A 140 -0.12 107.62 -25.11
C LEU A 140 -0.18 107.62 -26.63
N LEU A 141 0.48 106.67 -27.31
CA LEU A 141 0.42 106.53 -28.77
C LEU A 141 -1.03 106.38 -29.26
N ARG A 142 -1.84 105.59 -28.53
CA ARG A 142 -3.28 105.40 -28.85
C ARG A 142 -4.09 106.66 -28.55
N GLU A 143 -3.85 107.30 -27.40
CA GLU A 143 -4.52 108.53 -26.99
C GLU A 143 -4.26 109.66 -28.00
N VAL A 144 -3.01 109.91 -28.39
CA VAL A 144 -2.63 110.94 -29.36
C VAL A 144 -3.26 110.68 -30.73
N ARG A 145 -3.21 109.43 -31.22
CA ARG A 145 -3.83 109.07 -32.51
C ARG A 145 -5.35 109.28 -32.49
N GLN A 146 -6.01 108.93 -31.40
CA GLN A 146 -7.47 109.09 -31.25
C GLN A 146 -7.87 110.57 -31.12
N LEU A 147 -7.13 111.35 -30.32
CA LEU A 147 -7.41 112.78 -30.10
C LEU A 147 -7.20 113.61 -31.38
N ILE A 148 -6.12 113.34 -32.13
CA ILE A 148 -5.91 113.94 -33.46
C ILE A 148 -7.04 113.55 -34.40
N GLY A 149 -7.46 112.27 -34.41
CA GLY A 149 -8.57 111.79 -35.22
C GLY A 149 -9.93 112.41 -34.88
N LEU A 150 -10.13 112.86 -33.64
CA LEU A 150 -11.34 113.57 -33.18
C LEU A 150 -11.32 115.08 -33.48
N GLY A 151 -10.20 115.61 -33.98
CA GLY A 151 -10.01 117.01 -34.37
C GLY A 151 -9.42 117.91 -33.28
N PHE A 152 -8.89 117.35 -32.19
CA PHE A 152 -8.26 118.13 -31.11
C PHE A 152 -6.80 118.49 -31.45
N VAL A 153 -6.38 119.69 -31.06
CA VAL A 153 -5.00 120.17 -31.27
C VAL A 153 -4.13 119.78 -30.08
N VAL A 154 -3.39 118.69 -30.22
CA VAL A 154 -2.48 118.18 -29.18
C VAL A 154 -1.18 119.00 -29.15
N PRO A 155 -0.63 119.35 -27.97
CA PRO A 155 0.66 120.06 -27.85
C PRO A 155 1.85 119.36 -28.55
N ARG A 156 2.71 120.14 -29.21
CA ARG A 156 3.85 119.63 -30.02
C ARG A 156 4.80 118.69 -29.25
N LYS A 157 5.10 119.00 -27.98
CA LYS A 157 5.97 118.16 -27.15
C LYS A 157 5.42 116.74 -26.93
N ILE A 158 4.10 116.58 -26.85
CA ILE A 158 3.44 115.27 -26.71
C ILE A 158 3.50 114.52 -28.05
N ILE A 159 3.31 115.22 -29.17
CA ILE A 159 3.41 114.63 -30.51
C ILE A 159 4.83 114.16 -30.81
N GLU A 160 5.87 114.92 -30.44
CA GLU A 160 7.27 114.52 -30.62
C GLU A 160 7.63 113.28 -29.77
N CYS A 161 7.16 113.23 -28.53
CA CYS A 161 7.28 112.05 -27.66
C CYS A 161 6.55 110.82 -28.23
N ALA A 162 5.36 111.01 -28.80
CA ALA A 162 4.61 109.95 -29.46
C ALA A 162 5.32 109.45 -30.74
N ASN A 163 5.80 110.35 -31.60
CA ASN A 163 6.48 109.97 -32.83
C ASN A 163 7.80 109.22 -32.57
N THR A 164 8.57 109.65 -31.56
CA THR A 164 9.79 108.94 -31.13
C THR A 164 9.46 107.57 -30.53
N GLY A 165 8.37 107.45 -29.75
CA GLY A 165 7.86 106.15 -29.29
C GLY A 165 7.40 105.22 -30.41
N GLU A 166 6.72 105.76 -31.43
CA GLU A 166 6.19 104.97 -32.55
C GLU A 166 7.30 104.32 -33.39
N GLN A 167 8.43 105.01 -33.61
CA GLN A 167 9.58 104.47 -34.35
C GLN A 167 10.12 103.17 -33.73
N PHE A 168 10.14 103.10 -32.39
CA PHE A 168 10.70 101.95 -31.66
C PHE A 168 9.64 100.95 -31.20
N TYR A 169 8.35 101.24 -31.38
CA TYR A 169 7.24 100.41 -30.93
C TYR A 169 7.34 98.96 -31.42
N LYS A 170 7.68 98.74 -32.70
CA LYS A 170 7.86 97.39 -33.27
C LYS A 170 8.94 96.59 -32.55
N TYR A 171 10.08 97.20 -32.28
CA TYR A 171 11.20 96.56 -31.59
C TYR A 171 10.88 96.32 -30.10
N ALA A 172 10.18 97.26 -29.46
CA ALA A 172 9.74 97.14 -28.08
C ALA A 172 8.75 95.99 -27.86
N ILE A 173 7.81 95.75 -28.81
CA ILE A 173 6.92 94.59 -28.74
C ILE A 173 7.72 93.29 -28.74
N VAL A 174 8.71 93.16 -29.64
CA VAL A 174 9.52 91.95 -29.73
C VAL A 174 10.35 91.74 -28.47
N LEU A 175 10.96 92.80 -27.93
CA LEU A 175 11.68 92.72 -26.65
C LEU A 175 10.74 92.34 -25.49
N LYS A 176 9.51 92.87 -25.45
CA LYS A 176 8.49 92.50 -24.45
C LYS A 176 8.08 91.04 -24.58
N GLN A 177 7.97 90.51 -25.80
CA GLN A 177 7.72 89.08 -26.04
C GLN A 177 8.86 88.21 -25.51
N VAL A 178 10.12 88.59 -25.75
CA VAL A 178 11.29 87.84 -25.26
C VAL A 178 11.44 87.96 -23.73
N ALA A 179 11.12 89.11 -23.15
CA ALA A 179 11.10 89.29 -21.70
C ALA A 179 9.99 88.47 -21.04
N HIS A 180 8.77 88.49 -21.61
CA HIS A 180 7.69 87.61 -21.16
C HIS A 180 8.09 86.13 -21.29
N PHE A 181 8.78 85.76 -22.37
CA PHE A 181 9.33 84.42 -22.53
C PHE A 181 10.28 84.09 -21.37
N TYR A 182 11.33 84.86 -21.13
CA TYR A 182 12.27 84.60 -20.02
C TYR A 182 11.57 84.46 -18.66
N ASN A 183 10.63 85.36 -18.36
CA ASN A 183 9.88 85.35 -17.09
C ASN A 183 8.92 84.15 -16.95
N SER A 184 8.47 83.56 -18.05
CA SER A 184 7.55 82.41 -18.05
C SER A 184 8.24 81.06 -18.33
N VAL A 185 9.47 81.08 -18.82
CA VAL A 185 10.20 79.87 -19.21
C VAL A 185 10.50 78.99 -18.02
N ASP A 186 10.88 79.57 -16.88
CA ASP A 186 11.15 78.78 -15.67
C ASP A 186 9.91 77.99 -15.22
N GLN A 187 8.71 78.61 -15.28
CA GLN A 187 7.44 77.93 -15.02
C GLN A 187 7.13 76.83 -16.05
N GLN A 188 7.65 76.96 -17.26
CA GLN A 188 7.55 75.95 -18.31
C GLN A 188 8.68 74.91 -18.23
N MET A 189 9.68 75.04 -17.37
CA MET A 189 10.71 74.02 -17.24
C MET A 189 10.28 72.97 -16.22
N LEU A 190 10.50 71.69 -16.52
CA LEU A 190 10.32 70.65 -15.50
C LEU A 190 11.47 70.77 -14.49
N PRO A 191 11.22 70.78 -13.16
CA PRO A 191 12.28 70.92 -12.16
C PRO A 191 13.41 69.89 -12.30
N CYS A 192 13.07 68.65 -12.66
CA CYS A 192 14.06 67.60 -12.86
C CYS A 192 14.89 67.75 -14.15
N GLN A 193 14.48 68.63 -15.08
CA GLN A 193 15.16 68.90 -16.36
C GLN A 193 15.84 70.26 -16.42
N GLN A 194 15.63 71.15 -15.44
CA GLN A 194 16.21 72.50 -15.41
C GLN A 194 17.74 72.48 -15.61
N ALA A 195 18.44 71.56 -14.91
CA ALA A 195 19.89 71.43 -15.05
C ALA A 195 20.34 71.07 -16.48
N MET A 196 19.54 70.30 -17.25
CA MET A 196 19.86 69.90 -18.62
C MET A 196 19.73 71.04 -19.65
N MET A 197 19.13 72.17 -19.26
CA MET A 197 18.97 73.37 -20.07
C MET A 197 19.84 74.54 -19.56
N LEU A 198 20.68 74.29 -18.54
CA LEU A 198 21.48 75.32 -17.89
C LEU A 198 22.45 75.99 -18.88
N ASP A 199 23.05 75.23 -19.79
CA ASP A 199 23.99 75.77 -20.77
C ASP A 199 23.30 76.74 -21.74
N GLU A 200 22.10 76.39 -22.22
CA GLU A 200 21.28 77.23 -23.09
C GLU A 200 20.71 78.45 -22.34
N ALA A 201 20.33 78.29 -21.06
CA ALA A 201 19.87 79.39 -20.21
C ALA A 201 21.00 80.38 -19.91
N LEU A 202 22.20 79.91 -19.55
CA LEU A 202 23.37 80.74 -19.35
C LEU A 202 23.82 81.44 -20.65
N ALA A 203 23.69 80.78 -21.81
CA ALA A 203 23.96 81.41 -23.10
C ALA A 203 22.99 82.56 -23.39
N PHE A 204 21.70 82.39 -23.03
CA PHE A 204 20.69 83.44 -23.12
C PHE A 204 20.98 84.60 -22.16
N GLU A 205 21.31 84.30 -20.89
CA GLU A 205 21.65 85.31 -19.89
C GLU A 205 22.92 86.08 -20.23
N LYS A 206 23.96 85.43 -20.76
CA LYS A 206 25.20 86.10 -21.22
C LYS A 206 24.95 87.14 -22.30
N LEU A 207 23.92 86.97 -23.13
CA LEU A 207 23.53 87.98 -24.14
C LEU A 207 22.91 89.22 -23.48
N ILE A 208 22.21 89.05 -22.35
CA ILE A 208 21.54 90.14 -21.60
C ILE A 208 22.52 90.82 -20.63
N LEU A 209 23.35 90.03 -19.95
CA LEU A 209 24.31 90.44 -18.93
C LEU A 209 25.69 90.79 -19.50
N SER A 210 25.84 91.05 -20.80
CA SER A 210 27.11 91.37 -21.46
C SER A 210 27.71 92.69 -20.93
N ARG A 211 28.27 92.58 -19.73
CA ARG A 211 29.04 93.53 -18.95
C ARG A 211 29.66 92.70 -17.82
N GLU A 212 30.78 92.07 -18.07
CA GLU A 212 31.77 91.91 -17.00
C GLU A 212 33.17 91.68 -17.59
N LYS A 213 34.02 92.69 -17.35
CA LYS A 213 35.49 92.74 -17.50
C LYS A 213 36.04 93.01 -18.92
N GLY A 214 36.39 94.27 -19.16
CA GLY A 214 37.70 94.57 -19.75
C GLY A 214 37.80 95.40 -21.04
N GLU A 215 36.79 95.46 -21.91
CA GLU A 215 36.97 96.17 -23.21
C GLU A 215 35.91 97.26 -23.43
N ALA A 216 36.37 98.50 -23.28
CA ALA A 216 35.62 99.72 -23.55
C ALA A 216 35.54 100.00 -25.06
N THR A 217 34.70 99.27 -25.80
CA THR A 217 34.03 99.69 -27.06
C THR A 217 33.19 98.54 -27.65
N ALA A 218 32.28 97.95 -26.88
CA ALA A 218 31.33 96.96 -27.43
C ALA A 218 29.91 97.18 -26.88
N ASN A 219 29.06 97.74 -27.74
CA ASN A 219 27.59 97.61 -27.78
C ASN A 219 26.80 97.89 -26.49
N VAL A 220 26.80 99.15 -26.03
CA VAL A 220 25.56 99.70 -25.44
C VAL A 220 24.57 99.86 -26.59
N VAL A 221 23.82 98.79 -26.88
CA VAL A 221 22.72 98.87 -27.85
C VAL A 221 21.70 99.80 -27.22
N SER A 222 21.61 101.01 -27.74
CA SER A 222 20.69 102.05 -27.32
C SER A 222 19.61 102.21 -28.39
N TRP A 223 18.48 102.82 -28.05
CA TRP A 223 17.40 103.05 -29.00
C TRP A 223 17.86 103.89 -30.21
N ASN A 224 18.95 104.66 -30.08
CA ASN A 224 19.51 105.51 -31.13
C ASN A 224 20.03 104.78 -32.39
N ASN A 225 20.30 103.46 -32.36
CA ASN A 225 20.83 102.73 -33.52
C ASN A 225 19.95 101.54 -33.96
N PRO A 226 19.06 101.71 -34.95
CA PRO A 226 18.08 100.69 -35.32
C PRO A 226 18.70 99.41 -35.91
N LYS A 227 19.86 99.51 -36.59
CA LYS A 227 20.52 98.34 -37.20
C LYS A 227 21.16 97.43 -36.15
N GLN A 228 21.82 98.00 -35.15
CA GLN A 228 22.42 97.23 -34.05
C GLN A 228 21.34 96.67 -33.12
N LEU A 229 20.25 97.42 -32.90
CA LEU A 229 19.07 96.95 -32.16
C LEU A 229 18.45 95.73 -32.83
N GLN A 230 18.29 95.76 -34.16
CA GLN A 230 17.75 94.63 -34.90
C GLN A 230 18.65 93.38 -34.81
N GLN A 231 19.96 93.51 -35.00
CA GLN A 231 20.89 92.37 -34.89
C GLN A 231 20.93 91.78 -33.47
N PHE A 232 20.82 92.63 -32.45
CA PHE A 232 20.74 92.19 -31.06
C PHE A 232 19.43 91.43 -30.80
N ILE A 233 18.29 91.94 -31.28
CA ILE A 233 17.00 91.27 -31.19
C ILE A 233 17.03 89.92 -31.91
N GLU A 234 17.60 89.82 -33.11
CA GLU A 234 17.73 88.57 -33.86
C GLU A 234 18.56 87.53 -33.08
N LYS A 235 19.68 87.93 -32.48
CA LYS A 235 20.50 87.03 -31.63
C LYS A 235 19.76 86.59 -30.37
N LEU A 236 19.04 87.50 -29.72
CA LEU A 236 18.25 87.23 -28.52
C LEU A 236 17.08 86.28 -28.82
N GLN A 237 16.36 86.51 -29.93
CA GLN A 237 15.30 85.64 -30.43
C GLN A 237 15.84 84.25 -30.78
N ALA A 238 16.96 84.16 -31.49
CA ALA A 238 17.58 82.87 -31.82
C ALA A 238 17.99 82.08 -30.55
N ALA A 239 18.48 82.75 -29.52
CA ALA A 239 18.78 82.11 -28.23
C ALA A 239 17.51 81.65 -27.50
N ALA A 240 16.45 82.46 -27.48
CA ALA A 240 15.14 82.10 -26.92
C ALA A 240 14.52 80.90 -27.66
N GLU A 241 14.59 80.88 -28.99
CA GLU A 241 14.09 79.79 -29.82
C GLU A 241 14.84 78.48 -29.55
N ARG A 242 16.17 78.54 -29.42
CA ARG A 242 16.98 77.37 -29.05
C ARG A 242 16.57 76.80 -27.70
N LEU A 243 16.41 77.65 -26.69
CA LEU A 243 15.95 77.24 -25.36
C LEU A 243 14.53 76.64 -25.41
N THR A 244 13.63 77.24 -26.18
CA THR A 244 12.26 76.74 -26.39
C THR A 244 12.26 75.36 -27.04
N LEU A 245 13.03 75.19 -28.10
CA LEU A 245 13.13 73.92 -28.82
C LEU A 245 13.72 72.83 -27.93
N ARG A 246 14.74 73.16 -27.13
CA ARG A 246 15.34 72.25 -26.15
C ARG A 246 14.32 71.81 -25.10
N ASN A 247 13.60 72.74 -24.49
CA ASN A 247 12.55 72.43 -23.51
C ASN A 247 11.44 71.57 -24.13
N ARG A 248 10.96 71.90 -25.33
CA ARG A 248 9.95 71.09 -26.04
C ARG A 248 10.44 69.66 -26.30
N ARG A 249 11.69 69.47 -26.71
CA ARG A 249 12.28 68.14 -26.94
C ARG A 249 12.40 67.34 -25.65
N LEU A 250 12.87 67.96 -24.57
CA LEU A 250 13.00 67.32 -23.26
C LEU A 250 11.65 66.95 -22.65
N ARG A 251 10.64 67.81 -22.78
CA ARG A 251 9.26 67.52 -22.39
C ARG A 251 8.67 66.37 -23.19
N ARG A 252 8.88 66.32 -24.51
CA ARG A 252 8.43 65.20 -25.34
C ARG A 252 9.07 63.89 -24.91
N ALA A 253 10.40 63.87 -24.73
CA ALA A 253 11.10 62.69 -24.23
C ALA A 253 10.59 62.28 -22.83
N HIS A 254 10.25 63.25 -21.97
CA HIS A 254 9.67 62.98 -20.67
C HIS A 254 8.29 62.32 -20.77
N SER A 255 7.41 62.83 -21.63
CA SER A 255 6.09 62.26 -21.88
C SER A 255 6.18 60.85 -22.47
N GLU A 256 7.08 60.61 -23.43
CA GLU A 256 7.29 59.27 -24.01
C GLU A 256 7.74 58.25 -22.96
N ILE A 257 8.71 58.60 -22.10
CA ILE A 257 9.14 57.73 -21.00
C ILE A 257 8.01 57.51 -19.98
N CYS A 258 7.18 58.53 -19.72
CA CYS A 258 6.02 58.40 -18.84
C CYS A 258 5.04 57.33 -19.34
N GLU A 259 4.72 57.33 -20.63
CA GLU A 259 3.84 56.29 -21.22
C GLU A 259 4.47 54.89 -21.12
N LYS A 260 5.78 54.77 -21.32
CA LYS A 260 6.49 53.49 -21.15
C LYS A 260 6.49 53.00 -19.71
N ILE A 261 6.61 53.89 -18.72
CA ILE A 261 6.50 53.50 -17.31
C ILE A 261 5.08 53.10 -16.93
N LYS A 262 4.05 53.76 -17.49
CA LYS A 262 2.65 53.33 -17.31
C LYS A 262 2.40 51.95 -17.91
N GLU A 263 3.01 51.64 -19.05
CA GLU A 263 2.97 50.30 -19.66
C GLU A 263 3.53 49.23 -18.69
N LEU A 264 4.69 49.50 -18.08
CA LEU A 264 5.29 48.62 -17.06
C LEU A 264 4.40 48.38 -15.84
N MET A 265 3.53 49.34 -15.46
CA MET A 265 2.62 49.17 -14.32
C MET A 265 1.58 48.07 -14.52
N ASN A 266 1.35 47.60 -15.75
CA ASN A 266 0.38 46.57 -16.07
C ASN A 266 1.01 45.21 -16.42
N LEU A 267 2.35 45.12 -16.44
CA LEU A 267 3.07 43.92 -16.85
C LEU A 267 3.52 43.09 -15.66
N ASP A 268 3.28 41.78 -15.75
CA ASP A 268 3.63 40.81 -14.70
C ASP A 268 5.15 40.58 -14.63
N LEU A 269 5.73 40.72 -13.44
CA LEU A 269 7.18 40.58 -13.22
C LEU A 269 7.72 39.18 -13.46
N LEU A 270 6.90 38.13 -13.31
CA LEU A 270 7.31 36.74 -13.47
C LEU A 270 7.03 36.22 -14.87
N LYS A 271 5.81 36.41 -15.37
CA LYS A 271 5.40 35.89 -16.68
C LYS A 271 6.02 36.68 -17.83
N GLU A 272 6.17 37.99 -17.68
CA GLU A 272 6.52 38.90 -18.78
C GLU A 272 7.86 39.61 -18.56
N ILE A 273 8.81 38.94 -17.89
CA ILE A 273 10.13 39.51 -17.59
C ILE A 273 10.90 39.96 -18.85
N ASN A 274 10.64 39.34 -20.00
CA ASN A 274 11.25 39.73 -21.26
C ASN A 274 10.69 41.06 -21.77
N LYS A 275 9.36 41.25 -21.72
CA LYS A 275 8.73 42.54 -22.08
C LYS A 275 9.21 43.68 -21.17
N TRP A 276 9.38 43.38 -19.87
CA TRP A 276 9.99 44.30 -18.92
C TRP A 276 11.40 44.75 -19.36
N LYS A 277 12.24 43.80 -19.81
CA LYS A 277 13.58 44.12 -20.33
C LYS A 277 13.53 44.94 -21.62
N ASP A 278 12.61 44.62 -22.53
CA ASP A 278 12.46 45.32 -23.80
C ASP A 278 12.07 46.79 -23.58
N ILE A 279 11.05 47.05 -22.76
CA ILE A 279 10.61 48.42 -22.43
C ILE A 279 11.70 49.18 -21.67
N MET A 280 12.41 48.53 -20.74
CA MET A 280 13.57 49.14 -20.08
C MET A 280 14.70 49.46 -21.08
N GLY A 281 14.90 48.64 -22.10
CA GLY A 281 15.80 48.91 -23.22
C GLY A 281 15.40 50.16 -23.99
N GLU A 282 14.12 50.29 -24.34
CA GLU A 282 13.58 51.48 -25.03
C GLU A 282 13.76 52.76 -24.19
N ILE A 283 13.49 52.70 -22.89
CA ILE A 283 13.69 53.84 -21.97
C ILE A 283 15.17 54.26 -21.97
N ARG A 284 16.10 53.30 -21.88
CA ARG A 284 17.56 53.59 -21.90
C ARG A 284 18.01 54.19 -23.23
N ILE A 285 17.48 53.71 -24.37
CA ILE A 285 17.76 54.29 -25.69
C ILE A 285 17.32 55.76 -25.74
N LYS A 286 16.11 56.06 -25.27
CA LYS A 286 15.57 57.44 -25.23
C LYS A 286 16.41 58.37 -24.34
N ILE A 287 16.96 57.84 -23.26
CA ILE A 287 17.84 58.59 -22.37
C ILE A 287 19.19 58.84 -23.02
N ALA A 288 19.77 57.83 -23.67
CA ALA A 288 21.02 57.95 -24.44
C ALA A 288 20.88 58.95 -25.60
N GLU A 289 19.71 59.03 -26.25
CA GLU A 289 19.43 60.07 -27.25
C GLU A 289 19.52 61.48 -26.67
N GLN A 290 19.07 61.70 -25.43
CA GLN A 290 19.18 63.01 -24.78
C GLN A 290 20.60 63.31 -24.31
N GLU A 291 21.33 62.29 -23.85
CA GLU A 291 22.72 62.38 -23.39
C GLU A 291 23.65 62.93 -24.47
N ARG A 292 23.47 62.52 -25.74
CA ARG A 292 24.24 63.05 -26.88
C ARG A 292 24.13 64.57 -27.07
N ASN A 293 23.09 65.20 -26.53
CA ASN A 293 22.82 66.63 -26.69
C ASN A 293 23.15 67.45 -25.43
N VAL A 294 23.57 66.82 -24.33
CA VAL A 294 23.94 67.52 -23.08
C VAL A 294 25.46 67.62 -23.00
N GLY A 295 26.00 68.82 -22.77
CA GLY A 295 27.45 69.03 -22.64
C GLY A 295 28.05 68.38 -21.40
N ASN A 296 27.32 68.38 -20.28
CA ASN A 296 27.78 67.83 -19.00
C ASN A 296 26.84 66.75 -18.44
N ARG A 297 27.34 65.53 -18.24
CA ARG A 297 26.58 64.38 -17.73
C ARG A 297 26.00 64.63 -16.33
N SER A 298 26.61 65.48 -15.51
CA SER A 298 26.10 65.81 -14.16
C SER A 298 24.72 66.45 -14.21
N ASN A 299 24.43 67.20 -15.27
CA ASN A 299 23.16 67.91 -15.45
C ASN A 299 21.98 66.96 -15.67
N MET A 300 22.25 65.70 -16.03
CA MET A 300 21.21 64.68 -16.19
C MET A 300 20.83 64.00 -14.87
N ILE A 301 21.68 64.05 -13.84
CA ILE A 301 21.47 63.31 -12.58
C ILE A 301 20.08 63.54 -11.96
N PRO A 302 19.56 64.80 -11.86
CA PRO A 302 18.22 65.04 -11.32
C PRO A 302 17.11 64.37 -12.14
N TRP A 303 17.25 64.34 -13.46
CA TRP A 303 16.29 63.71 -14.37
C TRP A 303 16.33 62.18 -14.29
N LEU A 304 17.54 61.60 -14.28
CA LEU A 304 17.72 60.16 -14.12
C LEU A 304 17.21 59.69 -12.75
N SER A 305 17.49 60.45 -11.69
CA SER A 305 17.03 60.13 -10.32
C SER A 305 15.50 60.18 -10.20
N HIS A 306 14.86 61.14 -10.90
CA HIS A 306 13.41 61.17 -11.00
C HIS A 306 12.87 59.87 -11.61
N TRP A 307 13.45 59.40 -12.72
CA TRP A 307 12.99 58.18 -13.37
C TRP A 307 13.25 56.91 -12.57
N ASP A 308 14.40 56.79 -11.91
CA ASP A 308 14.66 55.66 -11.01
C ASP A 308 13.65 55.59 -9.86
N ARG A 309 13.21 56.75 -9.34
CA ARG A 309 12.14 56.80 -8.33
C ARG A 309 10.77 56.40 -8.90
N GLN A 310 10.45 56.74 -10.14
CA GLN A 310 9.20 56.27 -10.76
C GLN A 310 9.25 54.77 -11.06
N LEU A 311 10.37 54.28 -11.59
CA LEU A 311 10.60 52.85 -11.78
C LEU A 311 10.54 52.07 -10.47
N TYR A 312 11.06 52.65 -9.38
CA TYR A 312 10.95 52.05 -8.05
C TYR A 312 9.49 51.87 -7.64
N LYS A 313 8.64 52.88 -7.84
CA LYS A 313 7.20 52.78 -7.54
C LYS A 313 6.50 51.74 -8.40
N THR A 314 6.78 51.71 -9.70
CA THR A 314 6.19 50.73 -10.63
C THR A 314 6.63 49.32 -10.29
N LEU A 315 7.91 49.11 -10.01
CA LEU A 315 8.45 47.83 -9.57
C LEU A 315 7.87 47.42 -8.21
N GLN A 316 7.73 48.35 -7.26
CA GLN A 316 7.18 48.08 -5.94
C GLN A 316 5.72 47.62 -6.01
N LEU A 317 4.89 48.28 -6.82
CA LEU A 317 3.50 47.90 -7.05
C LEU A 317 3.42 46.45 -7.54
N GLN A 318 4.15 46.15 -8.62
CA GLN A 318 4.15 44.82 -9.22
C GLN A 318 4.79 43.76 -8.32
N TYR A 319 5.79 44.12 -7.53
CA TYR A 319 6.42 43.23 -6.55
C TYR A 319 5.46 42.86 -5.41
N GLN A 320 4.68 43.84 -4.93
CA GLN A 320 3.64 43.61 -3.92
C GLN A 320 2.50 42.74 -4.45
N TRP A 321 2.01 43.03 -5.66
CA TRP A 321 1.00 42.19 -6.31
C TRP A 321 1.51 40.78 -6.55
N GLY A 322 2.76 40.63 -7.00
CA GLY A 322 3.36 39.32 -7.22
C GLY A 322 3.44 38.45 -5.96
N PHE A 323 3.51 39.03 -4.74
CA PHE A 323 3.37 38.23 -3.52
C PHE A 323 1.95 37.73 -3.27
N GLU A 324 0.93 38.51 -3.63
CA GLU A 324 -0.47 38.14 -3.44
C GLU A 324 -0.92 37.09 -4.45
N SER A 325 -0.43 37.18 -5.70
CA SER A 325 -0.78 36.30 -6.82
C SER A 325 0.28 35.26 -7.18
N LEU A 326 1.36 35.12 -6.39
CA LEU A 326 2.53 34.29 -6.70
C LEU A 326 2.18 32.87 -7.15
N HIS A 327 1.27 32.22 -6.42
CA HIS A 327 0.78 30.87 -6.65
C HIS A 327 0.03 30.68 -7.97
N THR A 328 -0.48 31.75 -8.59
CA THR A 328 -1.09 31.74 -9.92
C THR A 328 -0.12 32.12 -11.05
N GLN A 329 1.04 32.66 -10.67
CA GLN A 329 2.05 33.18 -11.59
C GLN A 329 3.21 32.22 -11.82
N ILE A 330 3.52 31.36 -10.85
CA ILE A 330 4.54 30.32 -10.98
C ILE A 330 4.18 29.35 -12.14
N PRO A 331 5.16 28.95 -12.98
CA PRO A 331 4.96 27.93 -14.00
C PRO A 331 4.39 26.62 -13.42
N LEU A 332 3.50 25.98 -14.18
CA LEU A 332 2.82 24.76 -13.72
C LEU A 332 3.83 23.64 -13.41
N ILE A 333 3.82 23.14 -12.17
CA ILE A 333 4.59 21.98 -11.73
C ILE A 333 3.73 20.74 -11.95
N GLN A 334 4.15 19.89 -12.88
CA GLN A 334 3.49 18.62 -13.13
C GLN A 334 3.99 17.56 -12.15
N VAL A 335 3.06 16.91 -11.47
CA VAL A 335 3.29 15.84 -10.50
C VAL A 335 2.44 14.65 -10.90
N ARG A 336 2.94 13.45 -10.69
CA ARG A 336 2.20 12.20 -10.90
C ARG A 336 2.04 11.52 -9.55
N LEU A 337 0.83 11.09 -9.24
CA LEU A 337 0.60 10.17 -8.14
C LEU A 337 0.70 8.75 -8.72
N ILE A 338 1.53 7.91 -8.13
CA ILE A 338 1.77 6.54 -8.57
C ILE A 338 1.55 5.62 -7.37
N PHE A 339 1.01 4.44 -7.63
CA PHE A 339 0.95 3.37 -6.64
C PHE A 339 2.09 2.38 -6.92
N LYS A 340 3.03 2.26 -5.98
CA LYS A 340 4.21 1.38 -6.09
C LYS A 340 4.56 0.82 -4.71
N ASP A 341 4.98 -0.44 -4.65
CA ASP A 341 5.43 -1.12 -3.42
C ASP A 341 4.40 -1.00 -2.27
N GLN A 342 3.11 -1.13 -2.61
CA GLN A 342 1.97 -1.01 -1.69
C GLN A 342 1.78 0.39 -1.04
N GLN A 343 2.41 1.43 -1.59
CA GLN A 343 2.28 2.81 -1.11
C GLN A 343 1.96 3.80 -2.23
N LEU A 344 1.27 4.88 -1.87
CA LEU A 344 0.99 6.00 -2.77
C LEU A 344 2.17 6.97 -2.71
N GLU A 345 2.90 7.08 -3.82
CA GLU A 345 4.06 7.96 -3.94
C GLU A 345 3.81 9.09 -4.94
N LEU A 346 4.24 10.30 -4.56
CA LEU A 346 4.27 11.45 -5.45
C LEU A 346 5.59 11.45 -6.24
N GLN A 347 5.49 11.54 -7.56
CA GLN A 347 6.63 11.64 -8.47
C GLN A 347 6.57 12.96 -9.25
N PRO A 348 7.53 13.89 -9.09
CA PRO A 348 8.66 13.85 -8.15
C PRO A 348 8.21 13.97 -6.67
N PRO A 349 9.06 13.59 -5.71
CA PRO A 349 8.71 13.60 -4.29
C PRO A 349 8.50 15.04 -3.77
N VAL A 350 7.82 15.17 -2.64
CA VAL A 350 7.37 16.47 -2.11
C VAL A 350 8.54 17.41 -1.85
N GLU A 351 9.71 16.90 -1.48
CA GLU A 351 10.94 17.66 -1.27
C GLU A 351 11.40 18.32 -2.56
N GLU A 352 11.32 17.62 -3.69
CA GLU A 352 11.70 18.17 -5.00
C GLU A 352 10.65 19.17 -5.51
N ILE A 353 9.36 18.91 -5.24
CA ILE A 353 8.27 19.86 -5.54
C ILE A 353 8.50 21.16 -4.76
N ARG A 354 8.76 21.07 -3.44
CA ARG A 354 9.13 22.20 -2.58
C ARG A 354 10.35 22.92 -3.11
N ALA A 355 11.41 22.19 -3.48
CA ALA A 355 12.64 22.78 -4.02
C ALA A 355 12.39 23.55 -5.33
N LYS A 356 11.56 23.03 -6.24
CA LYS A 356 11.18 23.71 -7.49
C LYS A 356 10.37 24.98 -7.20
N TYR A 357 9.37 24.90 -6.34
CA TYR A 357 8.55 26.06 -5.95
C TYR A 357 9.41 27.15 -5.29
N TYR A 358 10.21 26.79 -4.28
CA TYR A 358 11.05 27.75 -3.57
C TYR A 358 12.18 28.32 -4.42
N ARG A 359 12.62 27.61 -5.46
CA ARG A 359 13.56 28.14 -6.46
C ARG A 359 12.91 29.27 -7.28
N GLU A 360 11.67 29.10 -7.71
CA GLU A 360 10.93 30.16 -8.42
C GLU A 360 10.58 31.33 -7.49
N LEU A 361 10.17 31.06 -6.24
CA LEU A 361 9.98 32.10 -5.23
C LEU A 361 11.28 32.90 -4.99
N ARG A 362 12.43 32.23 -4.87
CA ARG A 362 13.73 32.90 -4.70
C ARG A 362 14.09 33.75 -5.92
N LYS A 363 13.81 33.26 -7.14
CA LYS A 363 14.00 34.05 -8.37
C LYS A 363 13.17 35.33 -8.30
N PHE A 364 11.88 35.23 -7.95
CA PHE A 364 10.99 36.38 -7.76
C PHE A 364 11.53 37.37 -6.73
N ILE A 365 11.84 36.90 -5.51
CA ILE A 365 12.34 37.74 -4.42
C ILE A 365 13.63 38.46 -4.82
N SER A 366 14.47 37.84 -5.64
CA SER A 366 15.75 38.42 -6.12
C SER A 366 15.61 39.47 -7.23
N ILE A 367 14.41 39.68 -7.80
CA ILE A 367 14.22 40.61 -8.92
C ILE A 367 14.67 42.04 -8.56
N PRO A 368 14.26 42.65 -7.43
CA PRO A 368 14.68 44.02 -7.10
C PRO A 368 16.20 44.17 -6.90
N GLN A 369 16.89 43.13 -6.41
CA GLN A 369 18.34 43.14 -6.24
C GLN A 369 19.09 43.11 -7.60
N LYS A 370 18.55 42.38 -8.57
CA LYS A 370 19.11 42.27 -9.93
C LYS A 370 18.62 43.39 -10.86
N PHE A 371 17.60 44.13 -10.45
CA PHE A 371 17.08 45.23 -11.23
C PHE A 371 18.16 46.30 -11.41
N ARG A 372 18.25 46.80 -12.64
CA ARG A 372 19.14 47.88 -13.01
C ARG A 372 18.26 48.98 -13.57
N GLY A 373 18.29 50.13 -12.91
CA GLY A 373 17.48 51.27 -13.31
C GLY A 373 18.02 51.95 -14.57
N VAL A 374 17.84 53.27 -14.56
CA VAL A 374 18.33 54.21 -15.55
C VAL A 374 19.75 54.68 -15.20
N GLN A 375 20.05 54.91 -13.91
CA GLN A 375 21.41 55.20 -13.48
C GLN A 375 22.25 53.92 -13.33
N GLU A 376 23.51 53.97 -13.77
CA GLU A 376 24.48 52.88 -13.66
C GLU A 376 25.33 52.94 -12.36
N THR A 377 24.94 53.75 -11.38
CA THR A 377 25.66 53.89 -10.11
C THR A 377 25.29 52.79 -9.11
N GLU A 378 26.24 52.38 -8.26
CA GLU A 378 25.99 51.39 -7.20
C GLU A 378 24.89 51.83 -6.23
N GLN A 379 24.88 53.12 -5.87
CA GLN A 379 23.86 53.71 -4.99
C GLN A 379 22.44 53.65 -5.58
N ALA A 380 22.29 53.78 -6.90
CA ALA A 380 20.99 53.64 -7.55
C ALA A 380 20.51 52.18 -7.57
N ASN A 381 21.44 51.22 -7.65
CA ASN A 381 21.10 49.80 -7.55
C ASN A 381 20.70 49.39 -6.13
N GLU A 382 21.34 49.97 -5.10
CA GLU A 382 20.96 49.78 -3.70
C GLU A 382 19.53 50.24 -3.39
N LEU A 383 19.04 51.29 -4.07
CA LEU A 383 17.66 51.77 -3.92
C LEU A 383 16.65 50.65 -4.17
N PHE A 384 16.81 49.91 -5.27
CA PHE A 384 15.92 48.81 -5.63
C PHE A 384 16.13 47.60 -4.71
N ALA A 385 17.36 47.31 -4.28
CA ALA A 385 17.65 46.21 -3.37
C ALA A 385 16.96 46.37 -2.00
N LYS A 386 16.92 47.59 -1.44
CA LYS A 386 16.20 47.91 -0.18
C LYS A 386 14.70 47.61 -0.22
N MET A 387 14.11 47.44 -1.41
CA MET A 387 12.71 47.04 -1.57
C MET A 387 12.43 45.67 -0.93
N ILE A 388 13.41 44.77 -0.90
CA ILE A 388 13.28 43.44 -0.30
C ILE A 388 13.05 43.56 1.20
N GLU A 389 13.83 44.40 1.89
CA GLU A 389 13.71 44.65 3.33
C GLU A 389 12.37 45.30 3.68
N HIS A 390 11.94 46.32 2.90
CA HIS A 390 10.67 47.00 3.14
C HIS A 390 9.43 46.09 3.01
N ASN A 391 9.51 45.02 2.22
CA ASN A 391 8.42 44.07 2.01
C ASN A 391 8.63 42.73 2.74
N ALA A 392 9.64 42.62 3.61
CA ALA A 392 9.98 41.37 4.28
C ALA A 392 8.84 40.81 5.14
N ASN A 393 7.99 41.68 5.70
CA ASN A 393 6.79 41.29 6.45
C ASN A 393 5.79 40.46 5.61
N ARG A 394 5.78 40.59 4.29
CA ARG A 394 4.90 39.83 3.39
C ARG A 394 5.40 38.40 3.16
N PHE A 395 6.69 38.12 3.41
CA PHE A 395 7.26 36.80 3.16
C PHE A 395 6.57 35.72 3.99
N TRP A 396 6.24 36.03 5.25
CA TRP A 396 5.58 35.07 6.14
C TRP A 396 4.28 34.52 5.55
N ASN A 397 3.40 35.39 5.04
CA ASN A 397 2.13 34.99 4.41
C ASN A 397 2.35 34.14 3.14
N VAL A 398 3.40 34.46 2.36
CA VAL A 398 3.74 33.68 1.16
C VAL A 398 4.22 32.27 1.53
N TYR A 399 5.07 32.15 2.55
CA TYR A 399 5.51 30.86 3.05
C TYR A 399 4.36 30.06 3.70
N GLU A 400 3.47 30.71 4.45
CA GLU A 400 2.29 30.07 5.03
C GLU A 400 1.35 29.51 3.95
N LYS A 401 1.03 30.30 2.91
CA LYS A 401 0.25 29.82 1.76
C LYS A 401 0.95 28.69 1.01
N ALA A 402 2.27 28.74 0.88
CA ALA A 402 3.03 27.66 0.26
C ALA A 402 2.92 26.36 1.05
N GLU A 403 3.03 26.40 2.38
CA GLU A 403 2.86 25.19 3.21
C GLU A 403 1.41 24.68 3.18
N GLN A 404 0.40 25.56 3.21
CA GLN A 404 -1.00 25.14 3.01
C GLN A 404 -1.22 24.47 1.64
N LEU A 405 -0.53 24.94 0.60
CA LEU A 405 -0.56 24.29 -0.72
C LEU A 405 0.12 22.92 -0.67
N PHE A 406 1.27 22.78 -0.02
CA PHE A 406 1.95 21.48 0.10
C PHE A 406 1.17 20.48 0.95
N GLU A 407 0.53 20.91 2.04
CA GLU A 407 -0.39 20.07 2.81
C GLU A 407 -1.54 19.55 1.94
N LYS A 408 -2.15 20.42 1.11
CA LYS A 408 -3.17 19.99 0.15
C LYS A 408 -2.63 18.97 -0.84
N VAL A 409 -1.39 19.13 -1.33
CA VAL A 409 -0.75 18.19 -2.27
C VAL A 409 -0.50 16.83 -1.62
N ILE A 410 -0.02 16.82 -0.38
CA ILE A 410 0.20 15.58 0.40
C ILE A 410 -1.14 14.87 0.62
N ASN A 411 -2.18 15.62 0.98
CA ASN A 411 -3.51 15.08 1.26
C ASN A 411 -4.25 14.55 0.02
N VAL A 412 -3.80 14.85 -1.22
CA VAL A 412 -4.39 14.26 -2.43
C VAL A 412 -4.35 12.73 -2.37
N GLY A 413 -3.33 12.13 -1.74
CA GLY A 413 -3.23 10.69 -1.57
C GLY A 413 -4.36 10.07 -0.74
N SER A 414 -4.89 10.78 0.25
CA SER A 414 -5.90 10.26 1.18
C SER A 414 -7.23 9.88 0.52
N GLU A 415 -7.59 10.54 -0.59
CA GLU A 415 -8.78 10.19 -1.36
C GLU A 415 -8.66 8.80 -2.01
N PHE A 416 -7.42 8.37 -2.27
CA PHE A 416 -7.10 7.12 -2.93
C PHE A 416 -6.71 5.99 -1.95
N GLU A 417 -6.30 6.29 -0.72
CA GLU A 417 -5.90 5.28 0.29
C GLU A 417 -6.96 4.18 0.46
N ASN A 418 -8.24 4.58 0.58
CA ASN A 418 -9.35 3.64 0.77
C ASN A 418 -9.53 2.64 -0.40
N TRP A 419 -9.08 2.99 -1.59
CA TRP A 419 -9.17 2.14 -2.78
C TRP A 419 -8.01 1.14 -2.87
N VAL A 420 -6.90 1.50 -2.25
CA VAL A 420 -5.62 0.82 -2.38
C VAL A 420 -5.40 -0.24 -1.29
N VAL A 421 -6.27 -0.28 -0.28
CA VAL A 421 -6.24 -1.29 0.81
C VAL A 421 -6.33 -2.73 0.30
N LEU A 422 -6.95 -2.97 -0.86
CA LEU A 422 -7.19 -4.32 -1.39
C LEU A 422 -5.90 -5.11 -1.69
N ASP A 423 -4.77 -4.46 -1.95
CA ASP A 423 -3.50 -5.13 -2.23
C ASP A 423 -2.68 -5.43 -0.95
N GLN A 424 -3.14 -4.93 0.20
CA GLN A 424 -2.49 -5.15 1.50
C GLN A 424 -3.00 -6.41 2.22
N VAL A 425 -4.02 -7.08 1.68
CA VAL A 425 -4.71 -8.20 2.32
C VAL A 425 -4.68 -9.41 1.41
N ASP A 426 -4.44 -10.58 1.99
CA ASP A 426 -4.59 -11.85 1.29
C ASP A 426 -6.08 -12.18 1.09
N LEU A 427 -6.56 -11.89 -0.12
CA LEU A 427 -7.96 -12.04 -0.51
C LEU A 427 -8.39 -13.52 -0.54
N GLU A 428 -7.50 -14.44 -0.89
CA GLU A 428 -7.83 -15.86 -1.08
C GLU A 428 -8.20 -16.53 0.25
N THR A 429 -7.38 -16.32 1.28
CA THR A 429 -7.62 -16.91 2.61
C THR A 429 -8.83 -16.30 3.30
N LEU A 430 -9.09 -15.00 3.10
CA LEU A 430 -10.23 -14.32 3.70
C LEU A 430 -11.56 -14.77 3.08
N ILE A 431 -11.61 -14.86 1.75
CA ILE A 431 -12.82 -15.30 1.02
C ILE A 431 -13.13 -16.77 1.34
N THR A 432 -12.13 -17.66 1.30
CA THR A 432 -12.33 -19.09 1.59
C THR A 432 -12.81 -19.36 3.03
N LYS A 433 -12.43 -18.53 4.00
CA LYS A 433 -12.87 -18.66 5.39
C LYS A 433 -14.30 -18.19 5.62
N HIS A 434 -14.70 -17.10 4.97
CA HIS A 434 -15.97 -16.42 5.24
C HIS A 434 -17.11 -16.81 4.32
N PHE A 435 -16.83 -17.20 3.07
CA PHE A 435 -17.88 -17.41 2.07
C PHE A 435 -18.30 -18.87 2.07
N LYS A 436 -19.60 -19.12 2.23
CA LYS A 436 -20.16 -20.48 2.26
C LYS A 436 -21.36 -20.62 1.32
N GLN A 437 -22.16 -19.58 1.17
CA GLN A 437 -23.37 -19.58 0.34
C GLN A 437 -23.14 -18.80 -0.96
N ALA A 438 -23.83 -19.18 -2.04
CA ALA A 438 -23.73 -18.48 -3.33
C ALA A 438 -24.02 -16.96 -3.19
N ALA A 439 -24.94 -16.58 -2.30
CA ALA A 439 -25.26 -15.19 -2.01
C ALA A 439 -24.07 -14.36 -1.50
N ASP A 440 -23.11 -14.97 -0.80
CA ASP A 440 -21.91 -14.29 -0.29
C ASP A 440 -21.05 -13.77 -1.45
N TRP A 441 -20.80 -14.62 -2.46
CA TRP A 441 -20.12 -14.21 -3.70
C TRP A 441 -20.97 -13.22 -4.50
N GLU A 442 -22.27 -13.47 -4.66
CA GLU A 442 -23.14 -12.61 -5.47
C GLU A 442 -23.21 -11.17 -4.93
N ASN A 443 -23.36 -11.00 -3.60
CA ASN A 443 -23.40 -9.69 -2.97
C ASN A 443 -22.10 -8.94 -3.15
N GLN A 444 -20.96 -9.62 -3.02
CA GLN A 444 -19.65 -8.99 -3.19
C GLN A 444 -19.34 -8.67 -4.65
N ILE A 445 -19.76 -9.50 -5.60
CA ILE A 445 -19.67 -9.20 -7.04
C ILE A 445 -20.55 -7.99 -7.40
N LYS A 446 -21.75 -7.85 -6.81
CA LYS A 446 -22.60 -6.66 -6.99
C LYS A 446 -21.95 -5.40 -6.41
N LEU A 447 -21.38 -5.49 -5.21
CA LEU A 447 -20.65 -4.39 -4.58
C LEU A 447 -19.42 -3.97 -5.40
N LEU A 448 -18.66 -4.94 -5.91
CA LEU A 448 -17.51 -4.72 -6.77
C LEU A 448 -17.91 -3.98 -8.06
N LYS A 449 -19.00 -4.39 -8.72
CA LYS A 449 -19.53 -3.68 -9.89
C LYS A 449 -19.95 -2.24 -9.57
N GLY A 450 -20.51 -2.01 -8.38
CA GLY A 450 -20.80 -0.66 -7.88
C GLY A 450 -19.53 0.16 -7.70
N LYS A 451 -18.52 -0.41 -7.01
CA LYS A 451 -17.22 0.22 -6.78
C LYS A 451 -16.44 0.49 -8.07
N GLY A 452 -16.53 -0.38 -9.09
CA GLY A 452 -15.95 -0.11 -10.42
C GLY A 452 -16.53 1.14 -11.08
N ARG A 453 -17.86 1.33 -11.02
CA ARG A 453 -18.49 2.56 -11.53
C ARG A 453 -18.08 3.80 -10.74
N ASP A 454 -17.83 3.66 -9.44
CA ASP A 454 -17.36 4.76 -8.61
C ASP A 454 -15.87 5.07 -8.85
N ALA A 455 -15.05 4.06 -9.15
CA ALA A 455 -13.65 4.24 -9.57
C ALA A 455 -13.55 5.01 -10.90
N GLU A 456 -14.49 4.79 -11.84
CA GLU A 456 -14.55 5.55 -13.08
C GLU A 456 -14.79 7.05 -12.86
N LYS A 457 -15.51 7.43 -11.79
CA LYS A 457 -15.78 8.84 -11.45
C LYS A 457 -14.57 9.55 -10.82
N LEU A 458 -13.53 8.82 -10.43
CA LEU A 458 -12.34 9.42 -9.85
C LEU A 458 -11.67 10.38 -10.86
N PRO A 459 -11.27 11.58 -10.42
CA PRO A 459 -10.67 12.57 -11.31
C PRO A 459 -9.31 12.06 -11.80
N SER A 460 -9.01 12.23 -13.10
CA SER A 460 -7.71 11.86 -13.69
C SER A 460 -6.61 12.90 -13.48
N LYS A 461 -7.00 14.13 -13.12
CA LYS A 461 -6.11 15.27 -12.85
C LYS A 461 -6.72 16.13 -11.75
N VAL A 462 -5.91 16.44 -10.74
CA VAL A 462 -6.25 17.37 -9.67
C VAL A 462 -5.37 18.61 -9.82
N LYS A 463 -5.99 19.78 -10.02
CA LYS A 463 -5.26 21.06 -10.16
C LYS A 463 -5.31 21.82 -8.84
N LEU A 464 -4.17 21.96 -8.20
CA LEU A 464 -3.94 22.73 -6.98
C LEU A 464 -3.10 23.96 -7.34
N GLU A 465 -3.75 25.06 -7.72
CA GLU A 465 -3.09 26.34 -8.07
C GLU A 465 -2.00 26.17 -9.15
N CYS A 466 -0.71 26.23 -8.76
CA CYS A 466 0.45 26.02 -9.63
C CYS A 466 0.88 24.55 -9.78
N ILE A 467 0.29 23.61 -9.05
CA ILE A 467 0.63 22.18 -9.06
C ILE A 467 -0.50 21.38 -9.72
N VAL A 468 -0.16 20.56 -10.71
CA VAL A 468 -1.11 19.66 -11.37
C VAL A 468 -0.70 18.23 -11.05
N VAL A 469 -1.51 17.54 -10.25
CA VAL A 469 -1.30 16.13 -9.90
C VAL A 469 -2.09 15.26 -10.87
N SER A 470 -1.39 14.45 -11.65
CA SER A 470 -1.97 13.43 -12.52
C SER A 470 -2.16 12.14 -11.72
N THR A 471 -3.40 11.67 -11.61
CA THR A 471 -3.81 10.48 -10.84
C THR A 471 -4.12 9.29 -11.75
N SER A 472 -3.90 9.44 -13.07
CA SER A 472 -4.16 8.41 -14.07
C SER A 472 -3.47 7.07 -13.77
N ALA A 473 -2.25 7.09 -13.23
CA ALA A 473 -1.52 5.87 -12.89
C ALA A 473 -2.18 5.13 -11.70
N VAL A 474 -2.63 5.86 -10.68
CA VAL A 474 -3.40 5.28 -9.57
C VAL A 474 -4.73 4.74 -10.03
N LYS A 475 -5.43 5.42 -10.93
CA LYS A 475 -6.70 4.92 -11.48
C LYS A 475 -6.54 3.57 -12.17
N ILE A 476 -5.52 3.45 -13.03
CA ILE A 476 -5.18 2.18 -13.68
C ILE A 476 -4.86 1.10 -12.63
N ALA A 477 -4.08 1.44 -11.61
CA ALA A 477 -3.78 0.49 -10.53
C ALA A 477 -5.05 0.05 -9.76
N ILE A 478 -5.98 0.97 -9.47
CA ILE A 478 -7.26 0.65 -8.83
C ILE A 478 -8.10 -0.26 -9.72
N ASP A 479 -8.18 0.02 -11.03
CA ASP A 479 -8.91 -0.81 -11.98
C ASP A 479 -8.31 -2.23 -12.06
N ASP A 480 -6.98 -2.34 -12.11
CA ASP A 480 -6.26 -3.62 -12.07
C ASP A 480 -6.51 -4.38 -10.75
N MET A 481 -6.55 -3.67 -9.61
CA MET A 481 -6.84 -4.26 -8.29
C MET A 481 -8.30 -4.76 -8.20
N LEU A 482 -9.26 -4.00 -8.72
CA LEU A 482 -10.66 -4.41 -8.79
C LEU A 482 -10.84 -5.62 -9.71
N GLN A 483 -10.12 -5.65 -10.84
CA GLN A 483 -10.11 -6.80 -11.74
C GLN A 483 -9.51 -8.03 -11.06
N ARG A 484 -8.38 -7.88 -10.36
CA ARG A 484 -7.77 -8.97 -9.58
C ARG A 484 -8.72 -9.52 -8.52
N LEU A 485 -9.44 -8.65 -7.80
CA LEU A 485 -10.45 -9.07 -6.83
C LEU A 485 -11.60 -9.85 -7.49
N PHE A 486 -12.07 -9.39 -8.66
CA PHE A 486 -13.07 -10.11 -9.44
C PHE A 486 -12.60 -11.51 -9.86
N ASP A 487 -11.38 -11.62 -10.38
CA ASP A 487 -10.79 -12.88 -10.80
C ASP A 487 -10.60 -13.83 -9.61
N THR A 488 -10.20 -13.29 -8.45
CA THR A 488 -10.08 -14.04 -7.18
C THR A 488 -11.44 -14.54 -6.69
N LEU A 489 -12.50 -13.74 -6.80
CA LEU A 489 -13.87 -14.17 -6.47
C LEU A 489 -14.35 -15.31 -7.37
N ILE A 490 -14.06 -15.24 -8.68
CA ILE A 490 -14.39 -16.33 -9.61
C ILE A 490 -13.56 -17.58 -9.28
N TRP A 491 -12.26 -17.41 -9.04
CA TRP A 491 -11.37 -18.53 -8.74
C TRP A 491 -11.78 -19.24 -7.44
N THR A 492 -12.04 -18.49 -6.37
CA THR A 492 -12.49 -19.05 -5.08
C THR A 492 -13.86 -19.73 -5.18
N LEU A 493 -14.78 -19.20 -5.99
CA LEU A 493 -16.06 -19.85 -6.28
C LEU A 493 -15.86 -21.19 -7.01
N ARG A 494 -15.00 -21.21 -8.05
CA ARG A 494 -14.63 -22.45 -8.76
C ARG A 494 -13.96 -23.45 -7.82
N TYR A 495 -13.05 -22.98 -6.97
CA TYR A 495 -12.33 -23.80 -6.00
C TYR A 495 -13.28 -24.42 -4.97
N SER A 496 -14.22 -23.65 -4.40
CA SER A 496 -15.24 -24.16 -3.47
C SER A 496 -16.12 -25.23 -4.12
N ILE A 497 -16.61 -24.98 -5.34
CA ILE A 497 -17.42 -25.96 -6.09
C ILE A 497 -16.63 -27.23 -6.36
N ASN A 498 -15.38 -27.13 -6.84
CA ASN A 498 -14.58 -28.29 -7.19
C ASN A 498 -14.19 -29.13 -5.96
N ASN A 499 -13.87 -28.49 -4.83
CA ASN A 499 -13.59 -29.21 -3.59
C ASN A 499 -14.83 -29.95 -3.08
N GLU A 500 -16.00 -29.29 -3.08
CA GLU A 500 -17.26 -29.94 -2.66
C GLU A 500 -17.65 -31.09 -3.60
N ILE A 501 -17.44 -30.93 -4.92
CA ILE A 501 -17.61 -32.02 -5.91
C ILE A 501 -16.66 -33.17 -5.60
N HIS A 502 -15.39 -32.90 -5.30
CA HIS A 502 -14.39 -33.92 -5.00
C HIS A 502 -14.74 -34.70 -3.71
N ASP A 503 -15.17 -34.01 -2.66
CA ASP A 503 -15.56 -34.63 -1.39
C ASP A 503 -16.81 -35.51 -1.55
N ILE A 504 -17.82 -35.04 -2.29
CA ILE A 504 -19.00 -35.84 -2.61
C ILE A 504 -18.61 -37.04 -3.49
N ASN A 505 -17.79 -36.86 -4.53
CA ASN A 505 -17.34 -37.98 -5.37
C ASN A 505 -16.56 -39.03 -4.56
N ARG A 506 -15.69 -38.61 -3.63
CA ARG A 506 -14.96 -39.53 -2.75
C ARG A 506 -15.93 -40.33 -1.89
N PHE A 507 -16.91 -39.68 -1.26
CA PHE A 507 -17.94 -40.36 -0.49
C PHE A 507 -18.75 -41.33 -1.36
N LEU A 508 -19.24 -40.88 -2.53
CA LEU A 508 -20.04 -41.68 -3.44
C LEU A 508 -19.29 -42.92 -3.90
N ASN A 509 -18.03 -42.80 -4.31
CA ASN A 509 -17.23 -43.95 -4.72
C ASN A 509 -17.06 -44.98 -3.58
N GLN A 510 -16.76 -44.52 -2.36
CA GLN A 510 -16.65 -45.40 -1.19
C GLN A 510 -17.98 -46.08 -0.85
N ALA A 511 -19.09 -45.33 -0.92
CA ALA A 511 -20.41 -45.86 -0.62
C ALA A 511 -20.88 -46.86 -1.69
N ILE A 512 -20.63 -46.57 -2.97
CA ILE A 512 -20.90 -47.48 -4.10
C ILE A 512 -20.10 -48.78 -3.98
N GLU A 513 -18.81 -48.70 -3.61
CA GLU A 513 -17.97 -49.87 -3.41
C GLU A 513 -18.54 -50.77 -2.30
N ILE A 514 -18.95 -50.17 -1.17
CA ILE A 514 -19.55 -50.91 -0.05
C ILE A 514 -20.90 -51.50 -0.43
N LEU A 515 -21.78 -50.75 -1.10
CA LEU A 515 -23.10 -51.24 -1.54
C LEU A 515 -23.02 -52.34 -2.60
N SER A 516 -21.91 -52.42 -3.34
CA SER A 516 -21.69 -53.47 -4.34
C SER A 516 -21.09 -54.76 -3.75
N SER A 517 -20.57 -54.70 -2.52
CA SER A 517 -20.07 -55.88 -1.81
C SER A 517 -21.22 -56.79 -1.34
N ARG A 518 -21.07 -58.11 -1.54
CA ARG A 518 -22.07 -59.11 -1.12
C ARG A 518 -21.65 -59.71 0.22
N PRO A 519 -22.47 -59.59 1.28
CA PRO A 519 -22.12 -60.12 2.59
C PRO A 519 -22.26 -61.65 2.62
N LEU A 520 -21.29 -62.34 3.21
CA LEU A 520 -21.20 -63.81 3.26
C LEU A 520 -21.49 -64.39 4.64
N SER A 521 -21.61 -63.55 5.67
CA SER A 521 -21.89 -63.96 7.06
C SER A 521 -22.95 -63.06 7.71
N VAL A 522 -23.54 -63.52 8.81
CA VAL A 522 -24.55 -62.75 9.58
C VAL A 522 -23.96 -61.44 10.11
N ASP A 523 -22.72 -61.46 10.59
CA ASP A 523 -22.01 -60.27 11.06
C ASP A 523 -21.74 -59.27 9.92
N GLU A 524 -21.43 -59.76 8.72
CA GLU A 524 -21.28 -58.92 7.54
C GLU A 524 -22.63 -58.37 7.05
N ILE A 525 -23.71 -59.14 7.12
CA ILE A 525 -25.08 -58.68 6.83
C ILE A 525 -25.49 -57.58 7.82
N ALA A 526 -25.20 -57.75 9.11
CA ALA A 526 -25.48 -56.74 10.13
C ALA A 526 -24.70 -55.44 9.87
N LYS A 527 -23.41 -55.55 9.56
CA LYS A 527 -22.56 -54.39 9.18
C LYS A 527 -23.05 -53.73 7.89
N ALA A 528 -23.47 -54.50 6.88
CA ALA A 528 -24.00 -53.98 5.62
C ALA A 528 -25.33 -53.23 5.83
N ASN A 529 -26.23 -53.76 6.68
CA ASN A 529 -27.47 -53.09 7.07
C ASN A 529 -27.20 -51.80 7.87
N GLN A 530 -26.25 -51.82 8.79
CA GLN A 530 -25.86 -50.62 9.55
C GLN A 530 -25.34 -49.53 8.61
N LYS A 531 -24.42 -49.88 7.71
CA LYS A 531 -23.88 -48.95 6.70
C LYS A 531 -24.96 -48.45 5.74
N HIS A 532 -25.94 -49.27 5.36
CA HIS A 532 -27.09 -48.85 4.55
C HIS A 532 -27.90 -47.73 5.24
N ILE A 533 -28.17 -47.88 6.54
CA ILE A 533 -28.88 -46.86 7.33
C ILE A 533 -28.05 -45.57 7.44
N GLU A 534 -26.74 -45.68 7.66
CA GLU A 534 -25.82 -44.54 7.70
C GLU A 534 -25.76 -43.80 6.35
N PHE A 535 -25.71 -44.53 5.24
CA PHE A 535 -25.77 -43.99 3.89
C PHE A 535 -27.12 -43.34 3.58
N GLY A 536 -28.24 -43.91 4.04
CA GLY A 536 -29.57 -43.31 3.90
C GLY A 536 -29.72 -41.98 4.66
N LYS A 537 -29.13 -41.86 5.84
CA LYS A 537 -29.06 -40.57 6.56
C LYS A 537 -28.18 -39.56 5.81
N SER A 538 -26.99 -39.99 5.42
CA SER A 538 -26.01 -39.16 4.71
C SER A 538 -26.51 -38.69 3.34
N ASN A 539 -27.34 -39.47 2.65
CA ASN A 539 -27.92 -39.11 1.35
C ASN A 539 -28.77 -37.82 1.43
N LYS A 540 -29.47 -37.59 2.56
CA LYS A 540 -30.24 -36.36 2.74
C LYS A 540 -29.35 -35.12 2.82
N ASP A 541 -28.20 -35.24 3.49
CA ASP A 541 -27.23 -34.14 3.59
C ASP A 541 -26.49 -33.92 2.27
N ILE A 542 -26.16 -35.00 1.53
CA ILE A 542 -25.58 -34.92 0.18
C ILE A 542 -26.54 -34.23 -0.78
N LYS A 543 -27.83 -34.55 -0.74
CA LYS A 543 -28.85 -33.89 -1.57
C LYS A 543 -28.94 -32.39 -1.28
N ARG A 544 -28.82 -31.98 -0.01
CA ARG A 544 -28.74 -30.56 0.38
C ARG A 544 -27.45 -29.91 -0.15
N ALA A 545 -26.31 -30.58 -0.02
CA ALA A 545 -25.02 -30.10 -0.52
C ALA A 545 -25.02 -29.95 -2.06
N ILE A 546 -25.59 -30.90 -2.80
CA ILE A 546 -25.77 -30.81 -4.25
C ILE A 546 -26.59 -29.58 -4.62
N GLY A 547 -27.69 -29.29 -3.92
CA GLY A 547 -28.46 -28.06 -4.15
C GLY A 547 -27.64 -26.78 -3.96
N GLN A 548 -26.79 -26.73 -2.93
CA GLN A 548 -25.88 -25.60 -2.70
C GLN A 548 -24.81 -25.48 -3.80
N ILE A 549 -24.27 -26.61 -4.27
CA ILE A 549 -23.32 -26.64 -5.39
C ILE A 549 -23.98 -26.17 -6.69
N GLU A 550 -25.23 -26.57 -6.95
CA GLU A 550 -25.99 -26.12 -8.12
C GLU A 550 -26.25 -24.62 -8.08
N GLU A 551 -26.65 -24.05 -6.93
CA GLU A 551 -26.80 -22.61 -6.75
C GLU A 551 -25.48 -21.87 -7.03
N LYS A 552 -24.37 -22.35 -6.47
CA LYS A 552 -23.03 -21.80 -6.74
C LYS A 552 -22.64 -21.94 -8.21
N ASN A 553 -22.98 -23.05 -8.86
CA ASN A 553 -22.66 -23.29 -10.27
C ASN A 553 -23.50 -22.43 -11.22
N VAL A 554 -24.75 -22.13 -10.87
CA VAL A 554 -25.59 -21.15 -11.61
C VAL A 554 -24.94 -19.77 -11.55
N LEU A 555 -24.51 -19.33 -10.36
CA LEU A 555 -23.77 -18.08 -10.22
C LEU A 555 -22.47 -18.11 -11.04
N LEU A 556 -21.71 -19.20 -10.97
CA LEU A 556 -20.46 -19.37 -11.72
C LEU A 556 -20.69 -19.29 -13.24
N ARG A 557 -21.74 -19.92 -13.78
CA ARG A 557 -22.09 -19.80 -15.20
C ARG A 557 -22.43 -18.37 -15.59
N SER A 558 -23.17 -17.66 -14.74
CA SER A 558 -23.59 -16.28 -15.01
C SER A 558 -22.44 -15.27 -14.98
N VAL A 559 -21.43 -15.50 -14.13
CA VAL A 559 -20.32 -14.54 -13.91
C VAL A 559 -19.03 -14.97 -14.62
N GLY A 560 -18.69 -16.25 -14.58
CA GLY A 560 -17.46 -16.84 -15.12
C GLY A 560 -17.60 -17.47 -16.50
N GLY A 561 -18.78 -17.38 -17.14
CA GLY A 561 -19.06 -17.83 -18.52
C GLY A 561 -19.15 -19.34 -18.71
N SER A 562 -18.44 -20.13 -17.90
CA SER A 562 -18.49 -21.59 -17.89
C SER A 562 -18.80 -22.12 -16.49
N GLY A 563 -19.59 -23.20 -16.43
CA GLY A 563 -19.87 -23.92 -15.19
C GLY A 563 -18.80 -24.98 -14.87
N ALA A 564 -18.91 -25.62 -13.72
CA ALA A 564 -18.07 -26.73 -13.33
C ALA A 564 -18.32 -27.97 -14.23
N GLU A 565 -17.29 -28.40 -14.95
CA GLU A 565 -17.36 -29.52 -15.91
C GLU A 565 -17.59 -30.88 -15.24
N GLN A 566 -17.16 -31.05 -13.99
CA GLN A 566 -17.26 -32.31 -13.24
C GLN A 566 -18.64 -32.53 -12.59
N LEU A 567 -19.48 -31.48 -12.53
CA LEU A 567 -20.78 -31.57 -11.86
C LEU A 567 -21.73 -32.60 -12.51
N PRO A 568 -21.89 -32.66 -13.85
CA PRO A 568 -22.75 -33.66 -14.48
C PRO A 568 -22.35 -35.10 -14.14
N GLY A 569 -21.05 -35.41 -14.13
CA GLY A 569 -20.54 -36.73 -13.76
C GLY A 569 -20.81 -37.09 -12.30
N MET A 570 -20.67 -36.12 -11.38
CA MET A 570 -21.03 -36.32 -9.97
C MET A 570 -22.54 -36.57 -9.79
N LEU A 571 -23.39 -35.84 -10.51
CA LEU A 571 -24.84 -36.07 -10.49
C LEU A 571 -25.23 -37.46 -11.02
N GLU A 572 -24.54 -37.97 -12.04
CA GLU A 572 -24.73 -39.35 -12.51
C GLU A 572 -24.29 -40.40 -11.48
N LEU A 573 -23.14 -40.19 -10.83
CA LEU A 573 -22.67 -41.06 -9.75
C LEU A 573 -23.64 -41.04 -8.56
N TRP A 574 -24.18 -39.88 -8.20
CA TRP A 574 -25.17 -39.76 -7.14
C TRP A 574 -26.47 -40.48 -7.47
N LYS A 575 -26.98 -40.34 -8.70
CA LYS A 575 -28.14 -41.12 -9.18
C LYS A 575 -27.89 -42.63 -9.12
N LYS A 576 -26.69 -43.07 -9.53
CA LYS A 576 -26.29 -44.49 -9.44
C LYS A 576 -26.26 -44.97 -7.99
N PHE A 577 -25.72 -44.16 -7.08
CA PHE A 577 -25.71 -44.44 -5.65
C PHE A 577 -27.13 -44.52 -5.07
N GLU A 578 -28.03 -43.59 -5.41
CA GLU A 578 -29.42 -43.60 -4.94
C GLU A 578 -30.15 -44.88 -5.40
N LEU A 579 -29.99 -45.27 -6.66
CA LEU A 579 -30.54 -46.52 -7.20
C LEU A 579 -29.95 -47.78 -6.52
N MET A 580 -28.65 -47.81 -6.26
CA MET A 580 -28.03 -48.94 -5.55
C MET A 580 -28.46 -48.99 -4.08
N LEU A 581 -28.62 -47.83 -3.43
CA LEU A 581 -29.10 -47.76 -2.06
C LEU A 581 -30.54 -48.31 -1.96
N ASP A 582 -31.41 -47.96 -2.89
CA ASP A 582 -32.79 -48.45 -2.91
C ASP A 582 -32.87 -49.96 -3.17
N SER A 583 -32.02 -50.49 -4.06
CA SER A 583 -31.98 -51.93 -4.39
C SER A 583 -31.18 -52.79 -3.40
N HIS A 584 -30.32 -52.21 -2.57
CA HIS A 584 -29.45 -52.93 -1.63
C HIS A 584 -30.21 -53.78 -0.60
N GLN A 585 -31.37 -53.30 -0.12
CA GLN A 585 -32.20 -54.10 0.80
C GLN A 585 -32.75 -55.37 0.16
N LEU A 586 -33.02 -55.34 -1.15
CA LEU A 586 -33.49 -56.50 -1.90
C LEU A 586 -32.33 -57.50 -2.08
N MET A 587 -31.13 -57.01 -2.42
CA MET A 587 -29.91 -57.82 -2.52
C MET A 587 -29.56 -58.52 -1.20
N ILE A 588 -29.65 -57.82 -0.05
CA ILE A 588 -29.41 -58.43 1.27
C ILE A 588 -30.39 -59.57 1.55
N LYS A 589 -31.67 -59.40 1.24
CA LYS A 589 -32.68 -60.45 1.44
C LYS A 589 -32.36 -61.70 0.62
N GLU A 590 -32.00 -61.54 -0.65
CA GLU A 590 -31.58 -62.65 -1.52
C GLU A 590 -30.32 -63.36 -0.99
N GLN A 591 -29.34 -62.62 -0.48
CA GLN A 591 -28.12 -63.22 0.10
C GLN A 591 -28.41 -64.01 1.38
N VAL A 592 -29.30 -63.52 2.25
CA VAL A 592 -29.73 -64.26 3.45
C VAL A 592 -30.37 -65.60 3.09
N GLU A 593 -31.22 -65.64 2.06
CA GLU A 593 -31.82 -66.90 1.58
C GLU A 593 -30.77 -67.86 1.01
N THR A 594 -29.79 -67.33 0.27
CA THR A 594 -28.69 -68.13 -0.30
C THR A 594 -27.81 -68.75 0.80
N LEU A 595 -27.50 -68.00 1.86
CA LEU A 595 -26.71 -68.48 3.00
C LEU A 595 -27.44 -69.56 3.79
N LYS A 596 -28.76 -69.43 4.01
CA LYS A 596 -29.57 -70.48 4.65
C LYS A 596 -29.51 -71.81 3.87
N SER A 597 -29.57 -71.75 2.54
CA SER A 597 -29.45 -72.93 1.67
C SER A 597 -28.07 -73.61 1.81
N ASN A 598 -26.99 -72.82 1.84
CA ASN A 598 -25.62 -73.33 1.98
C ASN A 598 -25.36 -74.00 3.33
N VAL A 599 -25.84 -73.40 4.43
CA VAL A 599 -25.72 -74.00 5.79
C VAL A 599 -26.49 -75.32 5.88
N GLY A 600 -27.70 -75.39 5.30
CA GLY A 600 -28.48 -76.62 5.23
C GLY A 600 -27.78 -77.76 4.45
N ALA A 601 -27.06 -77.44 3.37
CA ALA A 601 -26.28 -78.42 2.62
C ALA A 601 -25.10 -78.99 3.41
N ARG A 602 -24.39 -78.14 4.17
CA ARG A 602 -23.26 -78.55 5.02
C ARG A 602 -23.70 -79.43 6.19
N LEU A 603 -24.86 -79.13 6.80
CA LEU A 603 -25.42 -79.94 7.89
C LEU A 603 -25.72 -81.39 7.44
N LYS A 604 -26.22 -81.58 6.21
CA LYS A 604 -26.44 -82.91 5.63
C LYS A 604 -25.13 -83.66 5.43
N SER A 605 -24.11 -83.01 4.86
CA SER A 605 -22.79 -83.61 4.68
C SER A 605 -22.15 -84.06 5.99
N LEU A 606 -22.29 -83.28 7.07
CA LEU A 606 -21.76 -83.65 8.39
C LEU A 606 -22.48 -84.87 8.97
N ASN A 607 -23.81 -84.95 8.83
CA ASN A 607 -24.57 -86.14 9.23
C ASN A 607 -24.11 -87.39 8.49
N ASP A 608 -23.87 -87.30 7.18
CA ASP A 608 -23.36 -88.41 6.38
C ASP A 608 -21.94 -88.85 6.82
N GLU A 609 -21.08 -87.91 7.25
CA GLU A 609 -19.74 -88.19 7.80
C GLU A 609 -19.83 -88.92 9.15
N ILE A 610 -20.73 -88.48 10.04
CA ILE A 610 -20.98 -89.10 11.35
C ILE A 610 -21.49 -90.53 11.19
N GLU A 611 -22.44 -90.76 10.29
CA GLU A 611 -23.01 -92.09 10.04
C GLU A 611 -21.94 -93.06 9.53
N LYS A 612 -21.08 -92.63 8.59
CA LYS A 612 -19.97 -93.45 8.07
C LYS A 612 -18.96 -93.81 9.17
N LEU A 613 -18.61 -92.87 10.04
CA LEU A 613 -17.67 -93.12 11.13
C LEU A 613 -18.27 -94.10 12.16
N PHE A 614 -19.54 -93.93 12.50
CA PHE A 614 -20.27 -94.80 13.43
C PHE A 614 -20.36 -96.24 12.94
N VAL A 615 -20.67 -96.45 11.65
CA VAL A 615 -20.69 -97.78 11.04
C VAL A 615 -19.32 -98.43 11.09
N ARG A 616 -18.25 -97.68 10.79
CA ARG A 616 -16.87 -98.18 10.83
C ARG A 616 -16.44 -98.56 12.25
N TRP A 617 -16.83 -97.78 13.26
CA TRP A 617 -16.57 -98.09 14.66
C TRP A 617 -17.27 -99.38 15.10
N ASN A 618 -18.57 -99.54 14.81
CA ASN A 618 -19.32 -100.73 15.21
C ASN A 618 -18.85 -102.02 14.51
N GLN A 619 -18.32 -101.94 13.30
CA GLN A 619 -17.81 -103.11 12.57
C GLN A 619 -16.47 -103.63 13.10
N PHE A 620 -15.57 -102.73 13.52
CA PHE A 620 -14.18 -103.06 13.84
C PHE A 620 -13.84 -102.92 15.33
N LYS A 621 -14.81 -102.62 16.20
CA LYS A 621 -14.56 -102.58 17.64
C LYS A 621 -14.05 -103.93 18.14
N PRO A 622 -13.02 -103.96 19.02
CA PRO A 622 -12.44 -105.20 19.52
C PRO A 622 -13.51 -106.09 20.19
N LYS A 623 -13.55 -107.38 19.82
CA LYS A 623 -14.49 -108.36 20.42
C LYS A 623 -13.91 -108.91 21.73
N ASN A 624 -14.79 -109.17 22.70
CA ASN A 624 -14.44 -109.55 24.08
C ASN A 624 -14.02 -111.02 24.28
N ASP A 625 -13.78 -111.81 23.22
CA ASP A 625 -13.30 -113.20 23.32
C ASP A 625 -11.90 -113.31 22.70
N LEU A 626 -10.86 -113.27 23.53
CA LEU A 626 -9.45 -113.41 23.13
C LEU A 626 -8.68 -114.24 24.16
N SER A 627 -9.21 -115.42 24.49
CA SER A 627 -8.62 -116.30 25.52
C SER A 627 -7.31 -116.98 25.12
N ASP A 628 -6.81 -116.83 23.89
CA ASP A 628 -5.63 -117.60 23.41
C ASP A 628 -4.68 -116.85 22.45
N ASP A 629 -4.72 -115.51 22.40
CA ASP A 629 -4.02 -114.73 21.37
C ASP A 629 -2.81 -113.95 21.93
N ASP A 630 -1.70 -113.85 21.19
CA ASP A 630 -0.40 -113.29 21.62
C ASP A 630 -0.48 -111.85 22.18
N ARG A 631 0.43 -111.49 23.11
CA ARG A 631 0.55 -110.15 23.75
C ARG A 631 0.53 -108.98 22.75
N ASN A 632 0.93 -109.22 21.50
CA ASN A 632 0.97 -108.24 20.41
C ASN A 632 -0.41 -107.89 19.82
N THR A 633 -1.40 -108.80 19.82
CA THR A 633 -2.72 -108.54 19.21
C THR A 633 -3.55 -107.57 20.06
N VAL A 634 -3.35 -107.61 21.39
CA VAL A 634 -3.97 -106.69 22.35
C VAL A 634 -3.43 -105.26 22.18
N ILE A 635 -2.15 -105.09 21.87
CA ILE A 635 -1.53 -103.77 21.64
C ILE A 635 -2.05 -103.14 20.33
N GLN A 636 -2.24 -103.92 19.28
CA GLN A 636 -2.82 -103.43 18.00
C GLN A 636 -4.28 -102.95 18.16
N ALA A 637 -5.07 -103.64 19.01
CA ALA A 637 -6.44 -103.23 19.31
C ALA A 637 -6.50 -101.86 20.03
N ILE A 638 -5.53 -101.56 20.91
CA ILE A 638 -5.43 -100.26 21.59
C ILE A 638 -5.10 -99.14 20.61
N GLN A 639 -4.22 -99.39 19.64
CA GLN A 639 -3.85 -98.40 18.64
C GLN A 639 -5.03 -98.04 17.72
N PHE A 640 -5.85 -99.02 17.32
CA PHE A 640 -7.07 -98.79 16.55
C PHE A 640 -8.09 -97.90 17.28
N ILE A 641 -8.25 -98.07 18.61
CA ILE A 641 -9.14 -97.23 19.42
C ILE A 641 -8.64 -95.78 19.44
N LYS A 642 -7.33 -95.54 19.57
CA LYS A 642 -6.73 -94.19 19.54
C LYS A 642 -6.95 -93.49 18.20
N GLU A 643 -6.73 -94.17 17.07
CA GLU A 643 -6.97 -93.59 15.73
C GLU A 643 -8.44 -93.19 15.51
N LYS A 644 -9.38 -94.02 15.98
CA LYS A 644 -10.82 -93.72 15.87
C LYS A 644 -11.26 -92.60 16.80
N ARG A 645 -10.54 -92.36 17.89
CA ARG A 645 -10.78 -91.23 18.78
C ARG A 645 -10.40 -89.90 18.13
N ASP A 646 -9.25 -89.84 17.47
CA ASP A 646 -8.81 -88.63 16.76
C ASP A 646 -9.78 -88.24 15.63
N GLU A 647 -10.26 -89.23 14.85
CA GLU A 647 -11.28 -89.02 13.83
C GLU A 647 -12.61 -88.50 14.42
N PHE A 648 -12.98 -88.93 15.62
CA PHE A 648 -14.18 -88.49 16.32
C PHE A 648 -14.06 -87.05 16.85
N ASP A 649 -12.93 -86.69 17.44
CA ASP A 649 -12.68 -85.33 17.96
C ASP A 649 -12.68 -84.28 16.84
N ASP A 650 -12.20 -84.62 15.63
CA ASP A 650 -12.28 -83.74 14.46
C ASP A 650 -13.73 -83.53 13.97
N LEU A 651 -14.58 -84.57 13.99
CA LEU A 651 -16.00 -84.42 13.72
C LEU A 651 -16.70 -83.59 14.80
N GLN A 652 -16.28 -83.69 16.06
CA GLN A 652 -16.80 -82.88 17.15
C GLN A 652 -16.57 -81.38 16.91
N ARG A 653 -15.36 -80.99 16.50
CA ARG A 653 -15.03 -79.59 16.18
C ARG A 653 -15.87 -79.06 15.01
N LYS A 654 -16.04 -79.86 13.95
CA LYS A 654 -16.89 -79.51 12.80
C LYS A 654 -18.36 -79.35 13.20
N ARG A 655 -18.86 -80.24 14.07
CA ARG A 655 -20.23 -80.19 14.61
C ARG A 655 -20.48 -78.92 15.41
N ASP A 656 -19.59 -78.60 16.34
CA ASP A 656 -19.76 -77.44 17.21
C ASP A 656 -19.70 -76.13 16.43
N ALA A 657 -18.82 -76.03 15.41
CA ALA A 657 -18.78 -74.88 14.51
C ALA A 657 -20.07 -74.71 13.69
N LEU A 658 -20.60 -75.81 13.11
CA LEU A 658 -21.84 -75.77 12.32
C LEU A 658 -23.09 -75.52 13.17
N LEU A 659 -23.14 -75.98 14.42
CA LEU A 659 -24.24 -75.70 15.34
C LEU A 659 -24.34 -74.21 15.69
N ILE A 660 -23.20 -73.53 15.85
CA ILE A 660 -23.14 -72.07 16.03
C ILE A 660 -23.68 -71.35 14.79
N GLU A 661 -23.29 -71.79 13.58
CA GLU A 661 -23.82 -71.25 12.33
C GLU A 661 -25.35 -71.50 12.20
N CYS A 662 -25.85 -72.68 12.57
CA CYS A 662 -27.29 -72.98 12.54
C CYS A 662 -28.11 -72.12 13.52
N GLU A 663 -27.58 -71.83 14.71
CA GLU A 663 -28.21 -70.88 15.65
C GLU A 663 -28.28 -69.46 15.09
N GLN A 664 -27.25 -69.03 14.37
CA GLN A 664 -27.20 -67.68 13.80
C GLN A 664 -28.17 -67.48 12.62
N PHE A 665 -28.47 -68.54 11.86
CA PHE A 665 -29.36 -68.49 10.69
C PHE A 665 -30.79 -68.99 10.96
N ASP A 666 -31.08 -69.39 12.20
CA ASP A 666 -32.38 -69.91 12.64
C ASP A 666 -32.81 -71.15 11.81
N VAL A 667 -31.86 -72.04 11.57
CA VAL A 667 -32.04 -73.30 10.83
C VAL A 667 -32.27 -74.42 11.85
N GLU A 668 -33.30 -75.25 11.64
CA GLU A 668 -33.68 -76.33 12.57
C GLU A 668 -32.49 -77.25 12.91
N LYS A 669 -32.17 -77.36 14.20
CA LYS A 669 -31.13 -78.24 14.72
C LYS A 669 -31.52 -79.69 14.52
N SER A 670 -30.80 -80.40 13.65
CA SER A 670 -30.94 -81.86 13.54
C SER A 670 -30.29 -82.51 14.76
N GLN A 671 -31.05 -83.36 15.46
CA GLN A 671 -30.49 -84.20 16.52
C GLN A 671 -29.54 -85.22 15.86
N MET A 672 -28.33 -85.37 16.40
CA MET A 672 -27.30 -86.29 15.89
C MET A 672 -27.08 -87.45 16.89
N PRO A 673 -28.09 -88.31 17.13
CA PRO A 673 -28.05 -89.33 18.19
C PRO A 673 -26.91 -90.34 18.01
N LEU A 674 -26.54 -90.66 16.77
CA LEU A 674 -25.44 -91.57 16.43
C LEU A 674 -24.08 -91.08 16.94
N PHE A 675 -23.90 -89.75 17.02
CA PHE A 675 -22.67 -89.15 17.52
C PHE A 675 -22.53 -89.32 19.04
N ASP A 676 -23.63 -89.11 19.77
CA ASP A 676 -23.66 -89.23 21.24
C ASP A 676 -23.50 -90.69 21.70
N GLU A 677 -24.08 -91.64 20.96
CA GLU A 677 -23.88 -93.07 21.17
C GLU A 677 -22.42 -93.48 20.96
N MET A 678 -21.78 -93.01 19.88
CA MET A 678 -20.36 -93.30 19.60
C MET A 678 -19.43 -92.78 20.71
N ALA A 679 -19.71 -91.59 21.24
CA ALA A 679 -18.94 -90.99 22.32
C ALA A 679 -18.95 -91.83 23.60
N CYS A 680 -20.12 -92.39 23.94
CA CYS A 680 -20.29 -93.23 25.12
C CYS A 680 -19.56 -94.57 24.96
N ASP A 681 -19.66 -95.17 23.77
CA ASP A 681 -18.97 -96.43 23.45
C ASP A 681 -17.44 -96.25 23.49
N LEU A 682 -16.86 -95.27 22.78
CA LEU A 682 -15.42 -95.01 22.76
C LEU A 682 -14.84 -94.85 24.18
N LYS A 683 -15.53 -94.09 25.04
CA LYS A 683 -15.09 -93.83 26.43
C LYS A 683 -15.09 -95.09 27.30
N SER A 684 -16.05 -96.00 27.06
CA SER A 684 -16.11 -97.30 27.74
C SER A 684 -14.95 -98.22 27.31
N TYR A 685 -14.63 -98.25 26.01
CA TYR A 685 -13.51 -99.04 25.50
C TYR A 685 -12.14 -98.48 25.92
N GLU A 686 -11.93 -97.17 25.90
CA GLU A 686 -10.69 -96.54 26.41
C GLU A 686 -10.41 -96.93 27.87
N SER A 687 -11.44 -96.86 28.73
CA SER A 687 -11.30 -97.13 30.16
C SER A 687 -10.92 -98.59 30.46
N ASN A 688 -11.37 -99.54 29.64
CA ASN A 688 -11.12 -100.97 29.84
C ASN A 688 -9.78 -101.44 29.26
N TRP A 689 -9.32 -100.85 28.15
CA TRP A 689 -8.12 -101.32 27.43
C TRP A 689 -6.83 -100.62 27.87
N LEU A 690 -6.90 -99.39 28.41
CA LEU A 690 -5.72 -98.68 28.95
C LEU A 690 -5.06 -99.41 30.13
N LEU A 691 -5.84 -100.16 30.91
CA LEU A 691 -5.35 -100.92 32.08
C LEU A 691 -4.30 -101.97 31.68
N TYR A 692 -4.43 -102.58 30.51
CA TYR A 692 -3.47 -103.54 29.98
C TYR A 692 -2.15 -102.88 29.53
N GLU A 693 -2.25 -101.69 28.95
CA GLU A 693 -1.08 -100.90 28.55
C GLU A 693 -0.24 -100.51 29.77
N GLN A 694 -0.88 -100.03 30.84
CA GLN A 694 -0.20 -99.61 32.07
C GLN A 694 0.57 -100.75 32.76
N PHE A 695 0.01 -101.96 32.82
CA PHE A 695 0.72 -103.13 33.36
C PHE A 695 1.93 -103.53 32.51
N ASN A 696 1.80 -103.46 31.19
CA ASN A 696 2.87 -103.84 30.27
C ASN A 696 4.05 -102.87 30.29
N VAL A 697 3.80 -101.57 30.45
CA VAL A 697 4.87 -100.56 30.54
C VAL A 697 5.76 -100.83 31.76
N GLY A 698 5.18 -101.02 32.95
CA GLY A 698 5.98 -101.31 34.15
C GLY A 698 6.66 -102.69 34.11
N LEU A 699 6.09 -103.68 33.40
CA LEU A 699 6.76 -104.96 33.18
C LEU A 699 7.96 -104.82 32.23
N GLN A 700 7.87 -103.95 31.22
CA GLN A 700 8.94 -103.70 30.25
C GLN A 700 10.13 -102.98 30.90
N GLU A 701 9.89 -102.02 31.80
CA GLU A 701 10.94 -101.34 32.55
C GLU A 701 11.81 -102.33 33.35
N MET A 702 11.18 -103.32 33.99
CA MET A 702 11.91 -104.37 34.70
C MET A 702 12.60 -105.35 33.74
N ALA A 703 12.00 -105.64 32.58
CA ALA A 703 12.58 -106.55 31.58
C ALA A 703 13.91 -106.05 31.00
N ASP A 704 14.11 -104.73 30.94
CA ASP A 704 15.31 -104.10 30.39
C ASP A 704 16.52 -104.08 31.35
N GLU A 705 16.34 -104.41 32.63
CA GLU A 705 17.42 -104.46 33.63
C GLU A 705 18.39 -105.65 33.41
N GLU A 706 19.69 -105.43 33.61
CA GLU A 706 20.72 -106.49 33.61
C GLU A 706 20.55 -107.42 34.82
N TRP A 707 20.53 -108.74 34.60
CA TRP A 707 20.17 -109.74 35.61
C TRP A 707 21.05 -109.71 36.86
N ILE A 708 22.34 -109.39 36.69
CA ILE A 708 23.30 -109.29 37.80
C ILE A 708 22.90 -108.16 38.77
N LEU A 709 22.33 -107.08 38.25
CA LEU A 709 21.92 -105.90 39.03
C LEU A 709 20.45 -105.98 39.48
N SER A 710 19.64 -106.82 38.82
CA SER A 710 18.21 -106.94 39.09
C SER A 710 17.93 -107.40 40.52
N LYS A 711 16.91 -106.82 41.15
CA LYS A 711 16.46 -107.16 42.50
C LYS A 711 15.13 -107.91 42.44
N THR A 712 15.18 -109.23 42.54
CA THR A 712 14.02 -110.15 42.43
C THR A 712 12.84 -109.77 43.33
N TYR A 713 13.05 -109.18 44.51
CA TYR A 713 11.95 -108.74 45.39
C TYR A 713 11.09 -107.62 44.78
N ARG A 714 11.65 -106.77 43.90
CA ARG A 714 10.88 -105.69 43.24
C ARG A 714 9.84 -106.26 42.28
N PHE A 715 10.18 -107.37 41.63
CA PHE A 715 9.25 -108.08 40.76
C PHE A 715 8.09 -108.68 41.57
N ASP A 716 8.39 -109.25 42.75
CA ASP A 716 7.35 -109.75 43.67
C ASP A 716 6.43 -108.64 44.19
N GLU A 717 7.01 -107.50 44.60
CA GLU A 717 6.24 -106.31 45.02
C GLU A 717 5.34 -105.81 43.88
N TYR A 718 5.85 -105.72 42.65
CA TYR A 718 5.09 -105.28 41.47
C TYR A 718 3.92 -106.22 41.15
N LEU A 719 4.14 -107.54 41.18
CA LEU A 719 3.09 -108.53 40.97
C LEU A 719 2.03 -108.48 42.08
N HIS A 720 2.42 -108.19 43.32
CA HIS A 720 1.50 -108.06 44.44
C HIS A 720 0.65 -106.77 44.33
N GLU A 721 1.27 -105.63 44.04
CA GLU A 721 0.57 -104.36 43.82
C GLU A 721 -0.46 -104.46 42.70
N TRP A 722 -0.12 -105.12 41.59
CA TRP A 722 -1.04 -105.28 40.47
C TRP A 722 -2.15 -106.29 40.74
N ASP A 723 -1.87 -107.38 41.46
CA ASP A 723 -2.92 -108.29 41.89
C ASP A 723 -3.92 -107.62 42.84
N ASP A 724 -3.45 -106.75 43.74
CA ASP A 724 -4.30 -105.92 44.60
C ASP A 724 -5.09 -104.87 43.81
N LYS A 725 -4.45 -104.15 42.87
CA LYS A 725 -5.14 -103.21 41.98
C LYS A 725 -6.27 -103.89 41.21
N LEU A 726 -6.04 -105.08 40.65
CA LEU A 726 -7.05 -105.84 39.92
C LEU A 726 -8.21 -106.34 40.79
N LYS A 727 -8.10 -106.38 42.12
CA LYS A 727 -9.24 -106.69 43.02
C LYS A 727 -10.29 -105.58 43.04
N SER A 728 -9.89 -104.34 42.72
CA SER A 728 -10.76 -103.16 42.75
C SER A 728 -11.52 -102.92 41.43
N PHE A 729 -11.17 -103.64 40.36
CA PHE A 729 -11.81 -103.52 39.04
C PHE A 729 -12.85 -104.63 38.79
N PRO A 730 -13.94 -104.33 38.08
CA PRO A 730 -14.91 -105.34 37.66
C PRO A 730 -14.26 -106.34 36.69
N ALA A 731 -14.69 -107.61 36.78
CA ALA A 731 -14.17 -108.70 35.96
C ALA A 731 -14.53 -108.50 34.48
N THR A 732 -13.65 -107.80 33.76
CA THR A 732 -13.65 -107.69 32.30
C THR A 732 -12.64 -108.67 31.71
N HIS A 733 -12.83 -109.09 30.47
CA HIS A 733 -11.94 -110.06 29.80
C HIS A 733 -10.45 -109.65 29.87
N VAL A 734 -10.15 -108.34 29.76
CA VAL A 734 -8.80 -107.78 29.90
C VAL A 734 -8.25 -107.94 31.33
N THR A 735 -9.04 -107.65 32.36
CA THR A 735 -8.63 -107.82 33.78
C THR A 735 -8.45 -109.28 34.19
N VAL A 736 -9.26 -110.20 33.63
CA VAL A 736 -9.14 -111.64 33.88
C VAL A 736 -7.86 -112.18 33.26
N ARG A 737 -7.52 -111.74 32.05
CA ARG A 737 -6.26 -112.10 31.37
C ARG A 737 -5.04 -111.59 32.12
N LEU A 738 -5.05 -110.32 32.56
CA LEU A 738 -3.97 -109.74 33.38
C LEU A 738 -3.74 -110.56 34.65
N ARG A 739 -4.80 -110.99 35.33
CA ARG A 739 -4.68 -111.82 36.54
C ARG A 739 -4.03 -113.18 36.24
N LYS A 740 -4.41 -113.84 35.14
CA LYS A 740 -3.79 -115.11 34.70
C LYS A 740 -2.31 -114.95 34.36
N GLU A 741 -1.92 -113.85 33.71
CA GLU A 741 -0.50 -113.54 33.42
C GLU A 741 0.29 -113.25 34.72
N ILE A 742 -0.28 -112.50 35.67
CA ILE A 742 0.32 -112.23 36.98
C ILE A 742 0.53 -113.51 37.79
N ASP A 743 -0.43 -114.43 37.78
CA ASP A 743 -0.32 -115.70 38.50
C ASP A 743 0.81 -116.59 37.94
N GLN A 744 0.99 -116.64 36.61
CA GLN A 744 2.12 -117.34 35.98
C GLN A 744 3.47 -116.73 36.35
N PHE A 745 3.54 -115.40 36.47
CA PHE A 745 4.77 -114.73 36.90
C PHE A 745 5.09 -114.95 38.40
N LYS A 746 4.07 -115.10 39.25
CA LYS A 746 4.27 -115.47 40.67
C LYS A 746 4.85 -116.88 40.82
N GLU A 747 4.39 -117.84 40.01
CA GLU A 747 4.95 -119.20 40.00
C GLU A 747 6.43 -119.19 39.59
N MET A 748 6.77 -118.43 38.56
CA MET A 748 8.15 -118.25 38.11
C MET A 748 9.04 -117.62 39.19
N SER A 749 8.53 -116.64 39.93
CA SER A 749 9.32 -115.93 40.95
C SER A 749 9.89 -116.86 42.04
N ALA A 750 9.12 -117.90 42.43
CA ALA A 750 9.59 -118.91 43.39
C ALA A 750 10.85 -119.66 42.92
N GLY A 751 11.08 -119.76 41.60
CA GLY A 751 12.25 -120.39 40.98
C GLY A 751 13.44 -119.45 40.79
N LEU A 752 13.23 -118.14 40.67
CA LEU A 752 14.29 -117.15 40.41
C LEU A 752 15.41 -117.15 41.46
N LYS A 753 15.09 -117.51 42.72
CA LYS A 753 16.10 -117.61 43.79
C LYS A 753 17.20 -118.63 43.47
N TYR A 754 16.90 -119.69 42.72
CA TYR A 754 17.88 -120.69 42.29
C TYR A 754 18.66 -120.27 41.05
N CYS A 755 18.22 -119.22 40.34
CA CYS A 755 18.86 -118.67 39.14
C CYS A 755 19.81 -117.50 39.44
N ARG A 756 20.02 -117.14 40.72
CA ARG A 756 20.95 -116.07 41.13
C ARG A 756 22.42 -116.39 40.88
N GLY A 757 22.78 -117.65 41.10
CA GLY A 757 24.06 -118.22 40.68
C GLY A 757 25.32 -117.75 41.41
N GLU A 758 25.22 -117.29 42.67
CA GLU A 758 26.36 -116.89 43.51
C GLU A 758 27.41 -118.00 43.70
N ILE A 759 27.00 -119.26 43.59
CA ILE A 759 27.81 -120.47 43.84
C ILE A 759 28.17 -121.18 42.51
N LEU A 760 27.58 -120.74 41.39
CA LEU A 760 27.69 -121.42 40.09
C LEU A 760 29.00 -121.05 39.39
N SER A 761 29.67 -122.06 38.83
CA SER A 761 30.80 -121.87 37.91
C SER A 761 30.29 -121.61 36.48
N ASN A 762 31.18 -121.27 35.56
CA ASN A 762 30.83 -121.10 34.15
C ASN A 762 30.16 -122.34 33.54
N ASP A 763 30.59 -123.54 33.92
CA ASP A 763 29.97 -124.79 33.45
C ASP A 763 28.55 -124.99 33.99
N HIS A 764 28.33 -124.59 35.25
CA HIS A 764 27.00 -124.63 35.86
C HIS A 764 26.03 -123.62 35.22
N TRP A 765 26.50 -122.42 34.83
CA TRP A 765 25.69 -121.45 34.08
C TRP A 765 25.26 -121.96 32.71
N LEU A 766 26.15 -122.62 31.97
CA LEU A 766 25.80 -123.26 30.70
C LEU A 766 24.76 -124.37 30.87
N MET A 767 24.84 -125.12 31.96
CA MET A 767 23.86 -126.16 32.28
C MET A 767 22.50 -125.56 32.67
N LEU A 768 22.49 -124.46 33.41
CA LEU A 768 21.27 -123.70 33.74
C LEU A 768 20.58 -123.17 32.47
N PHE A 769 21.33 -122.56 31.56
CA PHE A 769 20.78 -122.08 30.28
C PHE A 769 20.21 -123.22 29.42
N ARG A 770 20.81 -124.41 29.49
CA ARG A 770 20.31 -125.59 28.79
C ARG A 770 19.02 -126.15 29.40
N ILE A 771 18.90 -126.15 30.73
CA ILE A 771 17.66 -126.57 31.44
C ILE A 771 16.52 -125.63 31.07
N LEU A 772 16.78 -124.32 31.01
CA LEU A 772 15.79 -123.31 30.69
C LEU A 772 15.51 -123.15 29.19
N GLY A 773 16.30 -123.76 28.30
CA GLY A 773 16.10 -123.65 26.85
C GLY A 773 16.44 -122.27 26.27
N MET A 774 17.40 -121.57 26.86
CA MET A 774 17.83 -120.23 26.41
C MET A 774 18.50 -120.26 25.02
N PRO A 775 18.47 -119.17 24.24
CA PRO A 775 19.07 -119.11 22.90
C PRO A 775 20.59 -119.35 22.90
N LYS A 776 21.11 -120.13 21.94
CA LYS A 776 22.55 -120.48 21.84
C LYS A 776 23.41 -119.20 21.72
N GLY A 777 24.32 -118.98 22.68
CA GLY A 777 25.21 -117.80 22.73
C GLY A 777 24.94 -116.83 23.89
N THR A 778 23.99 -117.13 24.77
CA THR A 778 23.76 -116.36 26.01
C THR A 778 24.99 -116.45 26.93
N THR A 779 25.51 -115.29 27.35
CA THR A 779 26.59 -115.17 28.33
C THR A 779 26.07 -114.43 29.57
N LEU A 780 26.70 -114.66 30.73
CA LEU A 780 26.32 -114.01 31.99
C LEU A 780 26.32 -112.48 31.87
N GLU A 781 27.28 -111.93 31.13
CA GLU A 781 27.49 -110.48 30.98
C GLU A 781 26.38 -109.76 30.22
N HIS A 782 25.56 -110.46 29.43
CA HIS A 782 24.53 -109.86 28.56
C HIS A 782 23.11 -110.32 28.91
N LEU A 783 22.97 -111.04 30.03
CA LEU A 783 21.71 -111.61 30.48
C LEU A 783 20.83 -110.53 31.14
N ARG A 784 19.60 -110.37 30.66
CA ARG A 784 18.62 -109.43 31.24
C ARG A 784 17.51 -110.16 31.97
N PHE A 785 16.81 -109.44 32.85
CA PHE A 785 15.60 -109.96 33.49
C PHE A 785 14.53 -110.38 32.47
N GLY A 786 14.43 -109.64 31.35
CA GLY A 786 13.54 -109.94 30.24
C GLY A 786 13.76 -111.33 29.62
N ASP A 787 14.99 -111.84 29.63
CA ASP A 787 15.27 -113.17 29.10
C ASP A 787 14.67 -114.27 29.98
N PHE A 788 14.62 -114.07 31.30
CA PHE A 788 13.91 -114.97 32.22
C PHE A 788 12.38 -114.79 32.14
N LEU A 789 11.88 -113.57 31.91
CA LEU A 789 10.45 -113.34 31.68
C LEU A 789 9.94 -114.07 30.43
N ASN A 790 10.73 -114.13 29.36
CA ASN A 790 10.36 -114.83 28.13
C ASN A 790 10.27 -116.36 28.33
N VAL A 791 11.00 -116.89 29.30
CA VAL A 791 11.10 -118.33 29.57
C VAL A 791 10.43 -118.71 30.91
N HIS A 792 9.53 -117.86 31.41
CA HIS A 792 8.91 -117.99 32.73
C HIS A 792 8.24 -119.35 32.99
N LYS A 793 7.60 -119.95 31.97
CA LYS A 793 6.98 -121.28 32.08
C LYS A 793 8.01 -122.38 32.35
N MET A 794 9.15 -122.34 31.66
CA MET A 794 10.21 -123.36 31.82
C MET A 794 10.92 -123.26 33.18
N ILE A 795 10.98 -122.06 33.77
CA ILE A 795 11.53 -121.85 35.12
C ILE A 795 10.64 -122.51 36.17
N GLY A 796 9.32 -122.36 36.04
CA GLY A 796 8.35 -123.01 36.93
C GLY A 796 8.39 -124.54 36.79
N GLU A 797 8.44 -125.07 35.58
CA GLU A 797 8.42 -126.51 35.31
C GLU A 797 9.70 -127.24 35.74
N ASN A 798 10.87 -126.59 35.68
CA ASN A 798 12.18 -127.22 35.97
C ASN A 798 12.77 -126.86 37.35
N LEU A 799 11.93 -126.45 38.30
CA LEU A 799 12.30 -125.98 39.64
C LEU A 799 13.20 -126.96 40.42
N GLU A 800 12.89 -128.26 40.42
CA GLU A 800 13.68 -129.28 41.11
C GLU A 800 15.07 -129.48 40.48
N ALA A 801 15.18 -129.41 39.15
CA ALA A 801 16.45 -129.54 38.44
C ALA A 801 17.39 -128.36 38.75
N LEU A 802 16.85 -127.14 38.83
CA LEU A 802 17.60 -125.94 39.22
C LEU A 802 18.12 -126.04 40.66
N LYS A 803 17.31 -126.59 41.58
CA LYS A 803 17.72 -126.79 42.98
C LYS A 803 18.87 -127.80 43.10
N ASN A 804 18.78 -128.94 42.42
CA ASN A 804 19.83 -129.97 42.41
C ASN A 804 21.16 -129.44 41.81
N LEU A 805 21.09 -128.60 40.77
CA LEU A 805 22.27 -127.97 40.18
C LEU A 805 22.99 -127.08 41.20
N ASN A 806 22.23 -126.29 41.97
CA ASN A 806 22.80 -125.38 42.96
C ASN A 806 23.40 -126.14 44.17
N GLU A 807 22.76 -127.23 44.63
CA GLU A 807 23.31 -128.10 45.68
C GLU A 807 24.61 -128.78 45.26
N ARG A 808 24.70 -129.24 44.01
CA ARG A 808 25.93 -129.81 43.45
C ARG A 808 27.06 -128.77 43.37
N ALA A 809 26.75 -127.56 42.90
CA ALA A 809 27.72 -126.48 42.84
C ALA A 809 28.29 -126.14 44.22
N GLN A 810 27.43 -126.11 45.26
CA GLN A 810 27.87 -125.88 46.64
C GLN A 810 28.82 -126.98 47.17
N GLY A 811 28.53 -128.25 46.85
CA GLY A 811 29.40 -129.37 47.17
C GLY A 811 30.77 -129.30 46.46
N GLU A 812 30.79 -128.86 45.20
CA GLU A 812 32.04 -128.69 44.45
C GLU A 812 32.88 -127.51 44.97
N VAL A 813 32.26 -126.42 45.39
CA VAL A 813 32.98 -125.27 45.99
C VAL A 813 33.66 -125.66 47.29
N THR A 814 32.96 -126.37 48.19
CA THR A 814 33.54 -126.85 49.46
C THR A 814 34.68 -127.84 49.26
N ILE A 815 34.61 -128.72 48.25
CA ILE A 815 35.74 -129.59 47.88
C ILE A 815 36.92 -128.78 47.35
N ARG A 816 36.65 -127.77 46.51
CA ARG A 816 37.71 -126.94 45.92
C ARG A 816 38.44 -126.11 46.98
N GLU A 817 37.71 -125.55 47.95
CA GLU A 817 38.29 -124.85 49.10
C GLU A 817 39.18 -125.77 49.94
N ALA A 818 38.74 -127.01 50.22
CA ALA A 818 39.54 -127.98 50.96
C ALA A 818 40.82 -128.42 50.22
N ILE A 819 40.77 -128.54 48.88
CA ILE A 819 41.97 -128.83 48.07
C ILE A 819 42.91 -127.64 48.08
N GLN A 820 42.39 -126.41 48.00
CA GLN A 820 43.21 -125.20 48.06
C GLN A 820 43.92 -125.06 49.41
N GLU A 821 43.26 -125.39 50.52
CA GLU A 821 43.90 -125.46 51.84
C GLU A 821 45.00 -126.53 51.90
N LEU A 822 44.81 -127.69 51.28
CA LEU A 822 45.83 -128.74 51.19
C LEU A 822 47.04 -128.33 50.35
N GLU A 823 46.83 -127.64 49.22
CA GLU A 823 47.91 -127.12 48.39
C GLU A 823 48.72 -126.05 49.12
N LEU A 824 48.03 -125.10 49.80
CA LEU A 824 48.68 -124.09 50.64
C LEU A 824 49.49 -124.75 51.77
N TRP A 825 48.92 -125.76 52.42
CA TRP A 825 49.63 -126.50 53.47
C TRP A 825 50.88 -127.23 52.94
N ALA A 826 50.80 -127.83 51.75
CA ALA A 826 51.94 -128.52 51.13
C ALA A 826 53.08 -127.57 50.74
N GLU A 827 52.77 -126.34 50.31
CA GLU A 827 53.79 -125.32 50.03
C GLU A 827 54.50 -124.79 51.29
N GLU A 828 53.81 -124.79 52.45
CA GLU A 828 54.37 -124.28 53.71
C GLU A 828 55.20 -125.30 54.52
N ALA A 829 55.18 -126.59 54.15
CA ALA A 829 55.88 -127.64 54.90
C ALA A 829 57.39 -127.75 54.55
N GLU A 830 58.29 -127.44 55.50
CA GLU A 830 59.76 -127.54 55.33
C GLU A 830 60.44 -128.57 56.27
N PHE A 831 61.51 -129.22 55.79
CA PHE A 831 62.34 -130.12 56.63
C PHE A 831 63.27 -129.35 57.58
N VAL A 832 63.17 -129.63 58.88
CA VAL A 832 64.07 -129.06 59.90
C VAL A 832 65.45 -129.72 59.84
N LEU A 833 66.50 -128.94 59.54
CA LEU A 833 67.88 -129.43 59.40
C LEU A 833 68.76 -129.01 60.60
N THR A 834 69.50 -129.95 61.19
CA THR A 834 70.47 -129.69 62.28
C THR A 834 71.89 -130.10 61.92
N GLY A 835 72.87 -129.29 62.32
CA GLY A 835 74.28 -129.51 62.00
C GLY A 835 74.91 -130.60 62.87
N TYR A 836 75.38 -131.68 62.25
CA TYR A 836 76.08 -132.78 62.89
C TYR A 836 77.55 -132.79 62.46
N LYS A 837 78.47 -132.86 63.43
CA LYS A 837 79.91 -132.88 63.16
C LYS A 837 80.38 -134.33 63.01
N HIS A 838 80.86 -134.67 61.83
CA HIS A 838 81.42 -135.98 61.55
C HIS A 838 82.81 -136.10 62.18
N SER A 839 83.23 -137.33 62.46
CA SER A 839 84.51 -137.72 63.06
C SER A 839 85.78 -137.24 62.30
N ASN A 840 85.64 -136.64 61.12
CA ASN A 840 86.67 -136.00 60.28
C ASN A 840 86.62 -134.45 60.29
N GLY A 841 85.83 -133.83 61.17
CA GLY A 841 85.76 -132.37 61.34
C GLY A 841 84.82 -131.65 60.38
N THR A 842 84.26 -132.34 59.37
CA THR A 842 83.24 -131.82 58.47
C THR A 842 81.86 -131.79 59.13
N VAL A 843 81.13 -130.69 58.95
CA VAL A 843 79.76 -130.53 59.47
C VAL A 843 78.79 -130.90 58.36
N VAL A 844 77.97 -131.93 58.58
CA VAL A 844 76.89 -132.38 57.68
C VAL A 844 75.55 -132.08 58.32
N LYS A 845 74.61 -131.53 57.57
CA LYS A 845 73.25 -131.28 58.06
C LYS A 845 72.42 -132.56 57.98
N ILE A 846 71.79 -132.94 59.10
CA ILE A 846 70.87 -134.07 59.20
C ILE A 846 69.45 -133.57 59.47
N ILE A 847 68.46 -134.25 58.91
CA ILE A 847 67.04 -133.94 59.12
C ILE A 847 66.64 -134.39 60.53
N LYS A 848 65.98 -133.49 61.26
CA LYS A 848 65.44 -133.73 62.61
C LYS A 848 63.91 -133.63 62.57
N ASP A 849 63.24 -134.27 63.52
CA ASP A 849 61.79 -134.18 63.73
C ASP A 849 60.92 -134.65 62.54
N TRP A 850 61.43 -135.63 61.77
CA TRP A 850 60.74 -136.22 60.60
C TRP A 850 59.35 -136.81 60.91
N LYS A 851 59.05 -137.15 62.16
CA LYS A 851 57.74 -137.69 62.57
C LYS A 851 56.61 -136.69 62.37
N ASN A 852 56.88 -135.39 62.56
CA ASN A 852 55.86 -134.36 62.35
C ASN A 852 55.58 -134.22 60.85
N ALA A 853 56.62 -134.14 60.01
CA ALA A 853 56.46 -134.06 58.56
C ALA A 853 55.85 -135.32 57.89
N LEU A 854 55.82 -136.48 58.57
CA LEU A 854 55.26 -137.73 58.04
C LEU A 854 53.82 -138.02 58.51
N ASN A 855 53.37 -137.41 59.60
CA ASN A 855 52.06 -137.66 60.20
C ASN A 855 51.08 -136.48 60.11
N SER A 856 51.55 -135.31 59.68
CA SER A 856 50.71 -134.14 59.34
C SER A 856 50.21 -134.25 57.91
#